data_AF-A0A0D6KN12-F1
#
_entry.id   AF-A0A0D6KN12-F1
#
_cell.length_a   1.000
_cell.length_b   1.000
_cell.length_c   1.000
_cell.angle_alpha   90.00
_cell.angle_beta   90.00
_cell.angle_gamma   90.00
#
_symmetry.space_group_name_H-M   'P 1'
#
loop_
_entity.id
_entity.type
_entity.pdbx_description
1 polymer ?
#
loop_
_entity_poly.entity_id
_entity_poly.type
_entity_poly.pdbx_seq_one_letter_code
_entity_poly.pdbx_strand_id
1 'polypeptide(L)'
;MNHHPFTVSLNPFVQVTTTEDYCTLHSVESDPTALFTLATTPGIGMALNHLKAGNITPESLVQGLIELDGQATGEQFGRMLQQLDERGWLSYAVLPLAVAVPMVESAQLNLTEPYWTQTYVTLSRFAYQHPYEGTMVLESPLSKFRVKLLEWRASAILAQLAQPQSLATLTPPPYLGAETAYQFLNLLWSTGFLTSDPEPPSLQLWDFHNLLFHSRSCNGRHNYIETSRVESIEFDESEKLTEATFSGSEAELRRVEAESESIDTEILVNQFESVGLVAEIASDELGESGVNTSVKVESTELEAVDLMADHAIAQTPDTSIVAEGESELATVSASEIESSAIKQSVALHPHDLDDRIPGLAELHNQTLGDPRITIVILDGDPDHTLSCFEGAEVSKVFPYWHEPADAITAEDYITFQAIRDQGLKGQEKEDALKAALRENKERVELNDHACHVTSTIVGQEHSPVFGIAPNCRVINIPQDALVVGNYDDVLSPLNLARGFELALELGANIIHCGFCRPTQTGEGEEMLVQAIKKCQENNVLIVSPTGNNLGECWCMPAVLSGTLAVGSAKVDGTPCHFSNWGGNNAKEGILAPGEDVLGAQPYTEKPVRLTGTSMAAPVMTGISALLMSLQLQQGKPVDAEAVRTALLNTAIPCNPEVVEEPERCLRGFVNIPGAMKVLFGQPSVTISFAGDQVIRTEHAGYAMPTATVTPASITPTVANPVVQLAVLTTSNETSVTAAAIPADTNTVEASAAYSGNVYALGTIGYDFGDETRRDTFQQTMFAPEVNGVIVPPDPYDPRQMVEHLDRHPDDSRSLIWTLSLDGDIIYALEPTGAFSSQIYEMFLLMLAGQLEPESSNDFVERVSIPAKLTNRTVELFSGQVLPVVKVHNVRGMYGWKVNTLVDAAMAAIARRVDEAQAPLVRQALSNFLHRVYNDLRNIGNTSRDRALNFAATNIFQAAATFAQAIAQGRQLDIITVEKSPFCRLNSDCWDIRLEFSDPESSRRGRKVFCFTIDVALIMPVTIGEIKSWSLPSRSKES
;
A
#
# COMPACT_ATOMS: atom_id res chain seq x y z
N MET A 1 -16.92 52.81 -6.02
CA MET A 1 -16.26 51.71 -5.28
C MET A 1 -17.37 50.92 -4.59
N ASN A 2 -17.20 49.63 -4.38
CA ASN A 2 -18.24 48.82 -3.71
C ASN A 2 -18.03 48.97 -2.19
N HIS A 3 -18.83 49.83 -1.56
CA HIS A 3 -18.59 50.33 -0.21
C HIS A 3 -18.96 49.31 0.88
N HIS A 4 -18.02 48.43 1.24
CA HIS A 4 -18.16 47.52 2.39
C HIS A 4 -17.57 48.15 3.66
N PRO A 5 -18.37 48.39 4.73
CA PRO A 5 -17.96 49.19 5.88
C PRO A 5 -17.11 48.43 6.93
N PHE A 6 -16.36 47.40 6.52
CA PHE A 6 -15.52 46.62 7.43
C PHE A 6 -14.34 47.47 7.94
N THR A 7 -14.02 47.38 9.23
CA THR A 7 -12.76 47.96 9.72
C THR A 7 -11.60 47.03 9.41
N VAL A 8 -10.47 47.59 9.00
CA VAL A 8 -9.29 46.85 8.56
C VAL A 8 -8.17 46.87 9.58
N SER A 9 -7.48 45.74 9.67
CA SER A 9 -6.29 45.51 10.50
C SER A 9 -5.23 44.75 9.71
N LEU A 10 -3.97 44.81 10.14
CA LEU A 10 -2.95 43.89 9.63
C LEU A 10 -3.19 42.47 10.15
N ASN A 11 -2.99 41.48 9.28
CA ASN A 11 -3.04 40.06 9.65
C ASN A 11 -1.93 39.75 10.67
N PRO A 12 -2.18 39.02 11.78
CA PRO A 12 -1.19 38.82 12.86
C PRO A 12 0.20 38.27 12.48
N PHE A 13 0.38 37.64 11.31
CA PHE A 13 1.70 37.22 10.82
C PHE A 13 2.52 38.36 10.18
N VAL A 14 1.93 39.54 9.95
CA VAL A 14 2.62 40.70 9.34
C VAL A 14 3.27 41.54 10.43
N GLN A 15 4.60 41.61 10.39
CA GLN A 15 5.38 42.48 11.27
C GLN A 15 5.58 43.87 10.63
N VAL A 16 5.74 44.87 11.50
CA VAL A 16 5.95 46.28 11.12
C VAL A 16 7.18 46.80 11.85
N THR A 17 8.26 47.01 11.11
CA THR A 17 9.51 47.59 11.62
C THR A 17 9.58 49.06 11.20
N THR A 18 10.03 49.93 12.10
CA THR A 18 10.05 51.39 11.86
C THR A 18 11.41 51.96 12.24
N THR A 19 12.03 52.68 11.33
CA THR A 19 13.25 53.47 11.53
C THR A 19 12.91 54.96 11.52
N GLU A 20 13.89 55.86 11.61
CA GLU A 20 13.64 57.31 11.60
C GLU A 20 13.11 57.80 10.24
N ASP A 21 13.63 57.25 9.12
CA ASP A 21 13.29 57.67 7.74
C ASP A 21 12.28 56.75 7.02
N TYR A 22 12.13 55.49 7.44
CA TYR A 22 11.31 54.50 6.75
C TYR A 22 10.54 53.55 7.68
N CYS A 23 9.39 53.05 7.22
CA CYS A 23 8.68 51.94 7.83
C CYS A 23 8.59 50.77 6.84
N THR A 24 8.85 49.55 7.29
CA THR A 24 8.79 48.33 6.50
C THR A 24 7.74 47.36 7.04
N LEU A 25 6.96 46.74 6.14
CA LEU A 25 6.09 45.62 6.45
C LEU A 25 6.63 44.35 5.80
N HIS A 26 6.69 43.25 6.56
CA HIS A 26 7.15 41.94 6.12
C HIS A 26 6.33 40.81 6.79
N SER A 27 6.14 39.71 6.08
CA SER A 27 5.54 38.48 6.66
C SER A 27 6.58 37.71 7.50
N VAL A 28 6.11 36.91 8.45
CA VAL A 28 6.94 36.01 9.27
C VAL A 28 7.10 34.63 8.63
N GLU A 29 6.22 34.25 7.70
CA GLU A 29 6.09 32.86 7.22
C GLU A 29 6.63 32.65 5.79
N SER A 30 6.62 33.71 4.96
CA SER A 30 7.03 33.69 3.54
C SER A 30 8.54 33.93 3.31
N ASP A 31 8.96 33.88 2.05
CA ASP A 31 10.33 34.22 1.62
C ASP A 31 10.71 35.69 1.93
N PRO A 32 11.99 36.02 2.26
CA PRO A 32 12.41 37.36 2.66
C PRO A 32 12.31 38.45 1.59
N THR A 33 11.96 38.12 0.34
CA THR A 33 11.83 39.07 -0.76
C THR A 33 10.53 39.89 -0.72
N ALA A 34 9.49 39.44 0.00
CA ALA A 34 8.20 40.11 0.10
C ALA A 34 8.20 41.23 1.16
N LEU A 35 8.70 42.43 0.82
CA LEU A 35 8.81 43.55 1.74
C LEU A 35 8.27 44.88 1.16
N PHE A 36 7.39 45.56 1.89
CA PHE A 36 6.88 46.90 1.53
C PHE A 36 7.58 47.99 2.35
N THR A 37 8.14 49.00 1.67
CA THR A 37 8.79 50.15 2.32
C THR A 37 8.03 51.45 2.07
N LEU A 38 7.72 52.17 3.14
CA LEU A 38 7.16 53.53 3.15
C LEU A 38 8.14 54.51 3.78
N ALA A 39 8.08 55.79 3.41
CA ALA A 39 8.72 56.86 4.20
C ALA A 39 7.90 57.17 5.47
N THR A 40 8.55 57.51 6.58
CA THR A 40 7.88 57.83 7.87
C THR A 40 7.33 59.26 7.90
N THR A 41 6.14 59.45 7.33
CA THR A 41 5.36 60.70 7.50
C THR A 41 4.43 60.63 8.72
N PRO A 42 3.96 61.78 9.27
CA PRO A 42 3.01 61.80 10.38
C PRO A 42 1.69 61.08 10.09
N GLY A 43 1.13 61.24 8.88
CA GLY A 43 -0.09 60.54 8.47
C GLY A 43 0.13 59.03 8.27
N ILE A 44 1.28 58.59 7.74
CA ILE A 44 1.61 57.15 7.63
C ILE A 44 1.78 56.54 9.03
N GLY A 45 2.42 57.25 9.97
CA GLY A 45 2.50 56.83 11.37
C GLY A 45 1.12 56.71 12.04
N MET A 46 0.22 57.67 11.79
CA MET A 46 -1.18 57.58 12.22
C MET A 46 -1.89 56.38 11.60
N ALA A 47 -1.74 56.17 10.29
CA ALA A 47 -2.43 55.12 9.55
C ALA A 47 -2.00 53.71 10.00
N LEU A 48 -0.71 53.48 10.21
CA LEU A 48 -0.18 52.22 10.75
C LEU A 48 -0.67 51.95 12.18
N ASN A 49 -0.87 52.99 13.00
CA ASN A 49 -1.45 52.83 14.33
C ASN A 49 -2.94 52.45 14.27
N HIS A 50 -3.71 52.98 13.31
CA HIS A 50 -5.09 52.52 13.08
C HIS A 50 -5.16 51.08 12.54
N LEU A 51 -4.27 50.68 11.63
CA LEU A 51 -4.18 49.30 11.13
C LEU A 51 -3.74 48.31 12.23
N LYS A 52 -2.97 48.75 13.23
CA LYS A 52 -2.67 47.96 14.44
C LYS A 52 -3.85 47.91 15.43
N ALA A 53 -4.79 48.86 15.35
CA ALA A 53 -5.97 48.94 16.23
C ALA A 53 -7.25 48.32 15.64
N GLY A 54 -7.30 48.08 14.32
CA GLY A 54 -8.44 47.45 13.64
C GLY A 54 -9.74 48.25 13.66
N ASN A 55 -9.66 49.58 13.82
CA ASN A 55 -10.79 50.43 14.23
C ASN A 55 -11.25 51.47 13.18
N ILE A 56 -10.79 51.36 11.93
CA ILE A 56 -11.11 52.30 10.84
C ILE A 56 -11.37 51.55 9.52
N THR A 57 -12.18 52.11 8.64
CA THR A 57 -12.38 51.61 7.27
C THR A 57 -11.25 52.09 6.34
N PRO A 58 -10.97 51.38 5.22
CA PRO A 58 -9.95 51.80 4.25
C PRO A 58 -10.16 53.22 3.72
N GLU A 59 -11.41 53.63 3.49
CA GLU A 59 -11.75 54.93 2.94
C GLU A 59 -11.49 56.07 3.92
N SER A 60 -11.88 55.93 5.19
CA SER A 60 -11.56 56.93 6.22
C SER A 60 -10.06 56.99 6.53
N LEU A 61 -9.35 55.87 6.40
CA LEU A 61 -7.90 55.79 6.55
C LEU A 61 -7.17 56.56 5.43
N VAL A 62 -7.56 56.36 4.17
CA VAL A 62 -7.05 57.11 3.02
C VAL A 62 -7.42 58.60 3.12
N GLN A 63 -8.66 58.94 3.48
CA GLN A 63 -9.09 60.33 3.61
C GLN A 63 -8.30 61.08 4.69
N GLY A 64 -8.07 60.47 5.87
CA GLY A 64 -7.23 61.06 6.92
C GLY A 64 -5.77 61.26 6.50
N LEU A 65 -5.25 60.40 5.63
CA LEU A 65 -3.93 60.57 4.99
C LEU A 65 -3.92 61.73 3.98
N ILE A 66 -4.97 61.88 3.16
CA ILE A 66 -5.11 63.01 2.22
C ILE A 66 -5.12 64.34 2.97
N GLU A 67 -5.79 64.40 4.14
CA GLU A 67 -5.91 65.61 4.96
C GLU A 67 -4.62 65.99 5.71
N LEU A 68 -3.73 65.03 6.00
CA LEU A 68 -2.46 65.27 6.71
C LEU A 68 -1.25 65.41 5.79
N ASP A 69 -1.05 64.43 4.89
CA ASP A 69 0.15 64.30 4.06
C ASP A 69 -0.14 64.57 2.56
N GLY A 70 -1.37 64.96 2.21
CA GLY A 70 -1.77 65.37 0.86
C GLY A 70 -2.25 64.25 -0.07
N GLN A 71 -2.95 64.65 -1.13
CA GLN A 71 -3.65 63.74 -2.06
C GLN A 71 -2.77 62.63 -2.65
N ALA A 72 -1.56 62.97 -3.12
CA ALA A 72 -0.65 61.99 -3.72
C ALA A 72 -0.24 60.88 -2.73
N THR A 73 -0.03 61.23 -1.45
CA THR A 73 0.30 60.29 -0.38
C THR A 73 -0.88 59.36 -0.09
N GLY A 74 -2.11 59.89 -0.06
CA GLY A 74 -3.34 59.10 0.06
C GLY A 74 -3.56 58.14 -1.11
N GLU A 75 -3.36 58.58 -2.35
CA GLU A 75 -3.47 57.74 -3.56
C GLU A 75 -2.37 56.68 -3.68
N GLN A 76 -1.19 56.92 -3.10
CA GLN A 76 -0.15 55.91 -2.95
C GLN A 76 -0.53 54.88 -1.87
N PHE A 77 -0.99 55.34 -0.70
CA PHE A 77 -1.40 54.46 0.40
C PHE A 77 -2.64 53.62 0.06
N GLY A 78 -3.61 54.16 -0.68
CA GLY A 78 -4.77 53.42 -1.16
C GLY A 78 -4.40 52.26 -2.08
N ARG A 79 -3.41 52.47 -2.97
CA ARG A 79 -2.84 51.38 -3.79
C ARG A 79 -2.08 50.36 -2.95
N MET A 80 -1.35 50.78 -1.93
CA MET A 80 -0.71 49.85 -0.99
C MET A 80 -1.75 49.01 -0.23
N LEU A 81 -2.86 49.59 0.24
CA LEU A 81 -3.94 48.82 0.89
C LEU A 81 -4.51 47.73 -0.03
N GLN A 82 -4.69 48.03 -1.33
CA GLN A 82 -5.07 47.02 -2.32
C GLN A 82 -4.01 45.92 -2.44
N GLN A 83 -2.72 46.28 -2.53
CA GLN A 83 -1.62 45.31 -2.61
C GLN A 83 -1.42 44.47 -1.33
N LEU A 84 -1.94 44.93 -0.18
CA LEU A 84 -1.99 44.16 1.06
C LEU A 84 -3.21 43.22 1.10
N ASP A 85 -4.34 43.61 0.51
CA ASP A 85 -5.51 42.74 0.33
C ASP A 85 -5.21 41.61 -0.66
N GLU A 86 -4.58 41.93 -1.79
CA GLU A 86 -4.16 40.98 -2.84
C GLU A 86 -3.19 39.89 -2.36
N ARG A 87 -2.60 40.04 -1.16
CA ARG A 87 -1.72 39.07 -0.49
C ARG A 87 -2.32 38.45 0.78
N GLY A 88 -3.57 38.76 1.14
CA GLY A 88 -4.17 38.30 2.40
C GLY A 88 -3.54 38.91 3.68
N TRP A 89 -2.82 40.04 3.56
CA TRP A 89 -2.17 40.73 4.68
C TRP A 89 -3.13 41.64 5.46
N LEU A 90 -4.38 41.81 5.01
CA LEU A 90 -5.45 42.53 5.73
C LEU A 90 -6.47 41.57 6.37
N SER A 91 -6.88 41.88 7.60
CA SER A 91 -7.95 41.22 8.33
C SER A 91 -9.12 42.17 8.58
N TYR A 92 -10.34 41.64 8.42
CA TYR A 92 -11.58 42.40 8.28
C TYR A 92 -12.50 42.21 9.49
N ALA A 93 -12.93 43.29 10.12
CA ALA A 93 -13.72 43.23 11.36
C ALA A 93 -15.09 43.90 11.26
N VAL A 94 -16.05 43.30 11.96
CA VAL A 94 -17.34 43.88 12.32
C VAL A 94 -17.42 43.84 13.84
N LEU A 95 -16.89 44.89 14.48
CA LEU A 95 -16.79 44.97 15.94
C LEU A 95 -18.16 45.29 16.57
N PRO A 96 -18.52 44.68 17.72
CA PRO A 96 -17.73 43.77 18.54
C PRO A 96 -17.94 42.27 18.23
N LEU A 97 -18.54 41.90 17.08
CA LEU A 97 -18.98 40.53 16.80
C LEU A 97 -17.85 39.60 16.33
N ALA A 98 -17.08 40.00 15.32
CA ALA A 98 -16.18 39.09 14.61
C ALA A 98 -15.02 39.76 13.88
N VAL A 99 -13.97 38.98 13.60
CA VAL A 99 -12.85 39.31 12.70
C VAL A 99 -12.61 38.15 11.74
N ALA A 100 -12.69 38.39 10.44
CA ALA A 100 -12.25 37.47 9.39
C ALA A 100 -10.74 37.65 9.12
N VAL A 101 -10.00 36.55 9.19
CA VAL A 101 -8.55 36.50 9.00
C VAL A 101 -8.25 35.58 7.82
N PRO A 102 -7.55 36.04 6.76
CA PRO A 102 -7.02 35.19 5.69
C PRO A 102 -6.19 34.02 6.22
N MET A 103 -6.38 32.83 5.64
CA MET A 103 -5.58 31.63 5.94
C MET A 103 -4.53 31.31 4.87
N VAL A 104 -4.60 31.95 3.69
CA VAL A 104 -3.71 31.78 2.53
C VAL A 104 -3.57 33.13 1.82
N GLU A 105 -2.50 33.36 1.05
CA GLU A 105 -2.27 34.68 0.42
C GLU A 105 -3.34 35.03 -0.62
N SER A 106 -3.84 34.05 -1.39
CA SER A 106 -4.86 34.23 -2.42
C SER A 106 -6.30 34.43 -1.89
N ALA A 107 -6.48 34.91 -0.66
CA ALA A 107 -7.76 35.06 0.03
C ALA A 107 -8.38 36.46 -0.17
N GLN A 108 -9.29 36.59 -1.14
CA GLN A 108 -9.98 37.84 -1.47
C GLN A 108 -11.46 37.81 -1.04
N LEU A 109 -12.01 38.98 -0.69
CA LEU A 109 -13.43 39.12 -0.35
C LEU A 109 -14.32 39.13 -1.59
N ASN A 110 -15.40 38.35 -1.59
CA ASN A 110 -16.45 38.43 -2.61
C ASN A 110 -17.36 39.65 -2.34
N LEU A 111 -17.02 40.81 -2.93
CA LEU A 111 -17.74 42.06 -2.72
C LEU A 111 -19.12 42.15 -3.43
N THR A 112 -19.57 41.06 -4.07
CA THR A 112 -20.86 40.98 -4.78
C THR A 112 -22.02 40.89 -3.78
N GLU A 113 -22.71 41.99 -3.51
CA GLU A 113 -23.87 41.98 -2.60
C GLU A 113 -25.08 41.20 -3.19
N PRO A 114 -25.72 40.31 -2.41
CA PRO A 114 -26.99 39.71 -2.80
C PRO A 114 -28.15 40.70 -2.55
N TYR A 115 -29.27 40.53 -3.25
CA TYR A 115 -30.49 41.29 -2.98
C TYR A 115 -31.18 40.78 -1.70
N TRP A 116 -30.65 41.15 -0.53
CA TRP A 116 -31.06 40.71 0.81
C TRP A 116 -32.56 40.81 1.16
N THR A 117 -33.33 41.58 0.39
CA THR A 117 -34.80 41.68 0.49
C THR A 117 -35.57 40.56 -0.20
N GLN A 118 -34.89 39.74 -1.01
CA GLN A 118 -35.46 38.64 -1.79
C GLN A 118 -34.64 37.34 -1.67
N THR A 119 -33.31 37.43 -1.50
CA THR A 119 -32.44 36.27 -1.29
C THR A 119 -32.66 35.66 0.10
N TYR A 120 -32.96 34.35 0.13
CA TYR A 120 -32.83 33.54 1.33
C TYR A 120 -31.42 32.99 1.42
N VAL A 121 -30.80 33.12 2.59
CA VAL A 121 -29.47 32.58 2.89
C VAL A 121 -29.53 31.55 4.00
N THR A 122 -28.67 30.55 3.92
CA THR A 122 -28.38 29.61 5.01
C THR A 122 -26.89 29.62 5.29
N LEU A 123 -26.50 29.27 6.52
CA LEU A 123 -25.12 28.90 6.82
C LEU A 123 -24.76 27.68 5.98
N SER A 124 -23.58 27.69 5.35
CA SER A 124 -23.10 26.54 4.57
C SER A 124 -23.05 25.30 5.46
N ARG A 125 -23.55 24.16 4.97
CA ARG A 125 -23.48 22.87 5.69
C ARG A 125 -22.06 22.34 5.89
N PHE A 126 -21.08 22.99 5.26
CA PHE A 126 -19.65 22.73 5.43
C PHE A 126 -18.98 23.65 6.46
N ALA A 127 -19.68 24.66 6.99
CA ALA A 127 -19.16 25.55 8.03
C ALA A 127 -19.29 24.93 9.42
N TYR A 128 -18.24 25.04 10.24
CA TYR A 128 -18.17 24.44 11.57
C TYR A 128 -17.52 25.40 12.58
N GLN A 129 -17.99 25.34 13.84
CA GLN A 129 -17.43 26.13 14.94
C GLN A 129 -16.54 25.26 15.84
N HIS A 130 -15.33 25.74 16.16
CA HIS A 130 -14.42 25.08 17.08
C HIS A 130 -13.58 26.10 17.87
N PRO A 131 -12.96 25.72 19.00
CA PRO A 131 -11.99 26.57 19.67
C PRO A 131 -10.67 26.64 18.89
N TYR A 132 -10.07 27.83 18.82
CA TYR A 132 -8.74 28.10 18.28
C TYR A 132 -8.15 29.33 19.00
N GLU A 133 -6.90 29.23 19.49
CA GLU A 133 -6.20 30.28 20.26
C GLU A 133 -7.02 30.83 21.47
N GLY A 134 -7.87 30.00 22.08
CA GLY A 134 -8.74 30.42 23.19
C GLY A 134 -9.98 31.23 22.77
N THR A 135 -10.16 31.47 21.47
CA THR A 135 -11.38 32.06 20.88
C THR A 135 -12.24 30.98 20.21
N MET A 136 -13.54 31.22 20.03
CA MET A 136 -14.33 30.41 19.10
C MET A 136 -14.12 30.93 17.68
N VAL A 137 -13.94 30.02 16.73
CA VAL A 137 -13.77 30.37 15.31
C VAL A 137 -14.74 29.58 14.45
N LEU A 138 -15.13 30.18 13.32
CA LEU A 138 -15.88 29.55 12.25
C LEU A 138 -14.93 29.30 11.08
N GLU A 139 -14.84 28.04 10.64
CA GLU A 139 -14.08 27.60 9.46
C GLU A 139 -15.00 26.85 8.49
N SER A 140 -14.61 26.77 7.22
CA SER A 140 -15.32 26.04 6.16
C SER A 140 -14.31 25.65 5.06
N PRO A 141 -14.38 24.43 4.49
CA PRO A 141 -13.53 24.03 3.36
C PRO A 141 -13.75 24.88 2.10
N LEU A 142 -14.89 25.56 2.01
CA LEU A 142 -15.26 26.45 0.92
C LEU A 142 -14.72 27.88 1.11
N SER A 143 -14.20 28.23 2.30
CA SER A 143 -13.63 29.55 2.58
C SER A 143 -12.11 29.55 2.56
N LYS A 144 -11.51 30.69 2.20
CA LYS A 144 -10.09 31.01 2.40
C LYS A 144 -9.84 31.80 3.71
N PHE A 145 -10.88 32.03 4.53
CA PHE A 145 -10.82 32.82 5.76
C PHE A 145 -11.18 31.98 7.00
N ARG A 146 -10.61 32.34 8.15
CA ARG A 146 -11.04 31.94 9.49
C ARG A 146 -11.76 33.11 10.15
N VAL A 147 -13.02 32.95 10.54
CA VAL A 147 -13.78 34.02 11.22
C VAL A 147 -13.72 33.81 12.73
N LYS A 148 -12.92 34.62 13.43
CA LYS A 148 -12.88 34.65 14.90
C LYS A 148 -14.14 35.30 15.44
N LEU A 149 -14.90 34.56 16.24
CA LEU A 149 -16.14 34.99 16.89
C LEU A 149 -15.79 35.57 18.27
N LEU A 150 -15.87 36.88 18.40
CA LEU A 150 -15.41 37.61 19.60
C LEU A 150 -16.40 37.52 20.77
N GLU A 151 -17.69 37.31 20.50
CA GLU A 151 -18.73 37.18 21.52
C GLU A 151 -19.89 36.26 21.12
N TRP A 152 -20.63 35.77 22.11
CA TRP A 152 -21.75 34.83 21.95
C TRP A 152 -22.86 35.29 21.00
N ARG A 153 -23.02 36.61 20.80
CA ARG A 153 -24.03 37.18 19.91
C ARG A 153 -23.78 36.83 18.44
N ALA A 154 -22.52 36.62 18.03
CA ALA A 154 -22.20 36.14 16.70
C ALA A 154 -22.71 34.70 16.50
N SER A 155 -22.43 33.79 17.44
CA SER A 155 -22.96 32.42 17.41
C SER A 155 -24.49 32.37 17.50
N ALA A 156 -25.14 33.33 18.17
CA ALA A 156 -26.61 33.44 18.22
C ALA A 156 -27.26 33.91 16.90
N ILE A 157 -26.50 34.58 16.02
CA ILE A 157 -26.93 34.85 14.64
C ILE A 157 -26.69 33.60 13.77
N LEU A 158 -25.53 32.96 13.89
CA LEU A 158 -25.20 31.72 13.18
C LEU A 158 -26.22 30.59 13.46
N ALA A 159 -26.75 30.51 14.69
CA ALA A 159 -27.79 29.55 15.06
C ALA A 159 -29.15 29.81 14.37
N GLN A 160 -29.49 31.06 14.04
CA GLN A 160 -30.69 31.38 13.26
C GLN A 160 -30.53 31.01 11.77
N LEU A 161 -29.28 31.03 11.28
CA LEU A 161 -28.90 30.66 9.91
C LEU A 161 -28.77 29.14 9.69
N ALA A 162 -29.11 28.31 10.69
CA ALA A 162 -29.19 26.85 10.54
C ALA A 162 -30.41 26.38 9.72
N GLN A 163 -31.24 27.31 9.27
CA GLN A 163 -32.32 27.15 8.28
C GLN A 163 -32.28 28.38 7.35
N PRO A 164 -32.78 28.29 6.10
CA PRO A 164 -32.86 29.44 5.20
C PRO A 164 -33.62 30.63 5.81
N GLN A 165 -32.98 31.79 5.90
CA GLN A 165 -33.53 33.04 6.42
C GLN A 165 -33.45 34.16 5.39
N SER A 166 -34.42 35.07 5.45
CA SER A 166 -34.33 36.39 4.83
C SER A 166 -33.77 37.41 5.84
N LEU A 167 -33.24 38.54 5.37
CA LEU A 167 -32.83 39.62 6.26
C LEU A 167 -34.00 40.16 7.11
N ALA A 168 -35.24 40.05 6.61
CA ALA A 168 -36.45 40.51 7.30
C ALA A 168 -36.96 39.54 8.39
N THR A 169 -36.47 38.30 8.45
CA THR A 169 -36.87 37.30 9.46
C THR A 169 -35.83 37.09 10.57
N LEU A 170 -34.58 37.52 10.37
CA LEU A 170 -33.53 37.48 11.37
C LEU A 170 -33.80 38.44 12.54
N THR A 171 -33.70 37.93 13.76
CA THR A 171 -33.87 38.71 15.00
C THR A 171 -32.51 39.03 15.62
N PRO A 172 -32.08 40.31 15.66
CA PRO A 172 -30.81 40.68 16.31
C PRO A 172 -30.79 40.29 17.79
N PRO A 173 -29.70 39.67 18.30
CA PRO A 173 -29.54 39.41 19.72
C PRO A 173 -29.65 40.69 20.59
N PRO A 174 -30.04 40.57 21.87
CA PRO A 174 -30.17 41.72 22.76
C PRO A 174 -28.95 42.64 22.80
N TYR A 175 -29.22 43.94 22.81
CA TYR A 175 -28.23 45.03 22.82
C TYR A 175 -27.27 45.06 21.61
N LEU A 176 -27.65 44.42 20.49
CA LEU A 176 -26.99 44.57 19.19
C LEU A 176 -27.84 45.45 18.26
N GLY A 177 -27.19 46.33 17.50
CA GLY A 177 -27.86 47.11 16.45
C GLY A 177 -28.17 46.25 15.22
N ALA A 178 -29.32 46.49 14.57
CA ALA A 178 -29.67 45.81 13.31
C ALA A 178 -28.61 46.04 12.22
N GLU A 179 -28.01 47.23 12.18
CA GLU A 179 -26.89 47.58 11.29
C GLU A 179 -25.67 46.67 11.53
N THR A 180 -25.26 46.49 12.79
CA THR A 180 -24.11 45.62 13.13
C THR A 180 -24.40 44.15 12.82
N ALA A 181 -25.65 43.70 12.96
CA ALA A 181 -26.08 42.37 12.53
C ALA A 181 -26.03 42.22 11.00
N TYR A 182 -26.49 43.23 10.25
CA TYR A 182 -26.43 43.25 8.78
C TYR A 182 -24.98 43.23 8.27
N GLN A 183 -24.11 44.05 8.84
CA GLN A 183 -22.68 44.07 8.50
C GLN A 183 -22.00 42.71 8.78
N PHE A 184 -22.41 41.99 9.84
CA PHE A 184 -21.90 40.63 10.10
C PHE A 184 -22.41 39.60 9.07
N LEU A 185 -23.63 39.75 8.55
CA LEU A 185 -24.13 38.92 7.44
C LEU A 185 -23.37 39.21 6.14
N ASN A 186 -23.10 40.49 5.83
CA ASN A 186 -22.22 40.89 4.73
C ASN A 186 -20.81 40.28 4.90
N LEU A 187 -20.22 40.31 6.10
CA LEU A 187 -18.90 39.70 6.36
C LEU A 187 -18.90 38.20 6.07
N LEU A 188 -19.92 37.46 6.55
CA LEU A 188 -20.06 36.02 6.32
C LEU A 188 -20.35 35.66 4.86
N TRP A 189 -21.07 36.52 4.12
CA TRP A 189 -21.29 36.37 2.68
C TRP A 189 -19.98 36.58 1.90
N SER A 190 -19.32 37.72 2.11
CA SER A 190 -18.08 38.09 1.39
C SER A 190 -16.91 37.16 1.71
N THR A 191 -16.97 36.38 2.80
CA THR A 191 -15.99 35.36 3.16
C THR A 191 -16.43 33.92 2.83
N GLY A 192 -17.57 33.71 2.15
CA GLY A 192 -17.99 32.41 1.62
C GLY A 192 -18.58 31.43 2.63
N PHE A 193 -19.10 31.91 3.77
CA PHE A 193 -19.74 31.08 4.79
C PHE A 193 -21.25 30.91 4.60
N LEU A 194 -21.89 31.82 3.85
CA LEU A 194 -23.30 31.75 3.53
C LEU A 194 -23.50 31.18 2.12
N THR A 195 -24.61 30.48 1.91
CA THR A 195 -25.06 30.05 0.58
C THR A 195 -26.52 30.42 0.35
N SER A 196 -26.87 30.65 -0.91
CA SER A 196 -28.26 30.82 -1.35
C SER A 196 -28.98 29.48 -1.41
N ASP A 197 -30.26 29.46 -1.06
CA ASP A 197 -31.13 28.29 -1.21
C ASP A 197 -31.79 28.30 -2.62
N PRO A 198 -31.70 27.24 -3.45
CA PRO A 198 -31.08 25.93 -3.20
C PRO A 198 -29.55 25.88 -3.37
N GLU A 199 -28.92 24.97 -2.60
CA GLU A 199 -27.47 24.67 -2.70
C GLU A 199 -27.09 24.17 -4.13
N PRO A 200 -25.98 24.67 -4.73
CA PRO A 200 -25.51 24.23 -6.04
C PRO A 200 -25.34 22.69 -6.16
N PRO A 201 -25.80 22.05 -7.26
CA PRO A 201 -25.73 20.59 -7.42
C PRO A 201 -24.32 19.99 -7.29
N SER A 202 -23.28 20.74 -7.66
CA SER A 202 -21.88 20.35 -7.52
C SER A 202 -21.44 20.16 -6.06
N LEU A 203 -22.08 20.85 -5.11
CA LEU A 203 -21.83 20.68 -3.67
C LEU A 203 -22.65 19.53 -3.07
N GLN A 204 -23.84 19.25 -3.60
CA GLN A 204 -24.77 18.23 -3.07
C GLN A 204 -24.14 16.82 -2.99
N LEU A 205 -23.18 16.51 -3.88
CA LEU A 205 -22.45 15.24 -3.92
C LEU A 205 -21.41 15.05 -2.79
N TRP A 206 -21.07 16.11 -2.05
CA TRP A 206 -20.02 16.07 -1.03
C TRP A 206 -20.55 15.90 0.39
N ASP A 207 -19.92 15.01 1.15
CA ASP A 207 -20.05 14.92 2.61
C ASP A 207 -19.10 15.90 3.32
N PHE A 208 -19.53 16.37 4.50
CA PHE A 208 -18.79 17.34 5.33
C PHE A 208 -17.31 16.95 5.52
N HIS A 209 -17.06 15.72 5.97
CA HIS A 209 -15.71 15.25 6.28
C HIS A 209 -14.84 15.05 5.02
N ASN A 210 -15.45 14.65 3.90
CA ASN A 210 -14.73 14.41 2.65
C ASN A 210 -14.24 15.73 2.05
N LEU A 211 -15.10 16.76 2.01
CA LEU A 211 -14.72 18.08 1.51
C LEU A 211 -13.74 18.79 2.45
N LEU A 212 -13.89 18.60 3.78
CA LEU A 212 -12.96 19.13 4.78
C LEU A 212 -11.57 18.50 4.71
N PHE A 213 -11.49 17.21 4.40
CA PHE A 213 -10.22 16.55 4.13
C PHE A 213 -9.60 17.09 2.82
N HIS A 214 -10.34 17.04 1.71
CA HIS A 214 -9.87 17.49 0.40
C HIS A 214 -9.41 18.96 0.38
N SER A 215 -10.12 19.88 1.06
CA SER A 215 -9.72 21.29 1.09
C SER A 215 -8.42 21.55 1.86
N ARG A 216 -8.12 20.68 2.83
CA ARG A 216 -6.94 20.80 3.70
C ARG A 216 -5.73 20.12 3.06
N SER A 217 -5.90 18.88 2.57
CA SER A 217 -4.82 18.11 1.94
C SER A 217 -4.45 18.57 0.54
N CYS A 218 -5.41 18.98 -0.31
CA CYS A 218 -5.13 19.30 -1.72
C CYS A 218 -5.07 20.80 -2.02
N ASN A 219 -5.78 21.63 -1.26
CA ASN A 219 -5.96 23.05 -1.58
C ASN A 219 -5.30 24.00 -0.55
N GLY A 220 -4.47 23.47 0.37
CA GLY A 220 -3.71 24.25 1.35
C GLY A 220 -4.53 25.16 2.28
N ARG A 221 -5.84 24.92 2.48
CA ARG A 221 -6.75 25.85 3.18
C ARG A 221 -6.62 25.78 4.71
N HIS A 222 -5.41 25.85 5.22
CA HIS A 222 -5.08 25.96 6.64
C HIS A 222 -3.70 26.59 6.87
N ASN A 223 -3.51 27.23 8.02
CA ASN A 223 -2.23 27.74 8.50
C ASN A 223 -1.84 27.12 9.86
N TYR A 224 -1.89 25.79 9.96
CA TYR A 224 -1.31 25.09 11.09
C TYR A 224 0.21 25.09 10.97
N ILE A 225 0.93 25.32 12.06
CA ILE A 225 2.40 25.37 12.06
C ILE A 225 2.97 23.99 11.73
N GLU A 226 3.52 23.84 10.53
CA GLU A 226 4.20 22.63 10.10
C GLU A 226 5.56 22.49 10.81
N THR A 227 5.70 21.44 11.61
CA THR A 227 7.03 20.92 11.95
C THR A 227 7.56 20.14 10.76
N SER A 228 8.65 20.66 10.16
CA SER A 228 9.23 20.33 8.84
C SER A 228 8.45 20.89 7.65
N ARG A 229 9.03 21.88 6.95
CA ARG A 229 8.57 22.39 5.67
C ARG A 229 8.65 21.29 4.60
N VAL A 230 7.56 21.08 3.87
CA VAL A 230 7.58 20.59 2.49
C VAL A 230 7.15 21.77 1.62
N GLU A 231 7.94 22.15 0.62
CA GLU A 231 7.64 23.34 -0.18
C GLU A 231 6.58 23.00 -1.24
N SER A 232 5.32 23.34 -0.95
CA SER A 232 4.20 23.19 -1.86
C SER A 232 4.34 24.16 -3.05
N ILE A 233 4.49 23.61 -4.26
CA ILE A 233 4.52 24.41 -5.49
C ILE A 233 3.10 24.88 -5.81
N GLU A 234 2.89 26.19 -5.90
CA GLU A 234 1.64 26.75 -6.42
C GLU A 234 1.54 26.55 -7.93
N PHE A 235 0.40 26.03 -8.40
CA PHE A 235 0.03 26.05 -9.82
C PHE A 235 -0.66 27.39 -10.14
N ASP A 236 -0.17 28.09 -11.16
CA ASP A 236 -0.67 29.41 -11.57
C ASP A 236 -1.92 29.30 -12.47
N GLU A 237 -3.06 29.82 -12.01
CA GLU A 237 -4.33 29.87 -12.76
C GLU A 237 -4.33 31.02 -13.81
N SER A 238 -3.36 31.03 -14.75
CA SER A 238 -3.14 32.16 -15.67
C SER A 238 -3.42 31.93 -17.16
N GLU A 239 -3.72 30.72 -17.62
CA GLU A 239 -4.13 30.49 -19.02
C GLU A 239 -5.62 30.74 -19.27
N LYS A 240 -5.93 31.91 -19.84
CA LYS A 240 -7.29 32.26 -20.30
C LYS A 240 -7.60 31.64 -21.66
N LEU A 241 -8.63 30.79 -21.69
CA LEU A 241 -9.36 30.47 -22.93
C LEU A 241 -9.79 31.76 -23.64
N THR A 242 -9.35 31.94 -24.88
CA THR A 242 -9.72 33.06 -25.74
C THR A 242 -11.03 32.77 -26.47
N GLU A 243 -12.14 33.31 -25.99
CA GLU A 243 -13.43 33.24 -26.71
C GLU A 243 -13.33 33.91 -28.09
N ALA A 244 -13.35 33.10 -29.15
CA ALA A 244 -13.61 33.58 -30.50
C ALA A 244 -15.08 34.01 -30.59
N THR A 245 -15.31 35.31 -30.79
CA THR A 245 -16.65 35.90 -30.74
C THR A 245 -17.52 35.44 -31.91
N PHE A 246 -18.70 34.89 -31.61
CA PHE A 246 -19.79 34.79 -32.58
C PHE A 246 -21.06 35.43 -32.02
N SER A 247 -21.52 36.51 -32.67
CA SER A 247 -22.61 37.34 -32.18
C SER A 247 -23.99 36.78 -32.56
N GLY A 248 -24.83 36.46 -31.58
CA GLY A 248 -26.26 36.17 -31.74
C GLY A 248 -27.07 36.79 -30.61
N SER A 249 -28.04 37.65 -30.93
CA SER A 249 -28.79 38.45 -29.95
C SER A 249 -30.04 37.77 -29.40
N GLU A 250 -30.46 38.24 -28.23
CA GLU A 250 -31.68 37.93 -27.45
C GLU A 250 -32.96 37.59 -28.25
N ALA A 251 -33.74 36.61 -27.78
CA ALA A 251 -35.21 36.64 -27.83
C ALA A 251 -35.88 35.66 -26.83
N GLU A 252 -37.03 36.07 -26.31
CA GLU A 252 -37.82 35.51 -25.19
C GLU A 252 -38.40 34.08 -25.31
N LEU A 253 -38.44 33.38 -24.16
CA LEU A 253 -39.58 32.64 -23.57
C LEU A 253 -40.65 31.97 -24.47
N ARG A 254 -40.80 30.63 -24.37
CA ARG A 254 -41.98 29.96 -23.72
C ARG A 254 -41.96 28.42 -23.71
N ARG A 255 -42.82 27.88 -22.83
CA ARG A 255 -43.15 26.45 -22.58
C ARG A 255 -43.72 25.70 -23.80
N VAL A 256 -43.62 24.37 -23.81
CA VAL A 256 -44.74 23.42 -23.56
C VAL A 256 -44.20 21.99 -23.32
N GLU A 257 -45.01 21.11 -22.70
CA GLU A 257 -44.66 19.73 -22.32
C GLU A 257 -44.79 18.69 -23.46
N ALA A 258 -44.38 17.44 -23.16
CA ALA A 258 -45.00 16.15 -23.55
C ALA A 258 -44.16 15.11 -24.33
N GLU A 259 -43.90 13.98 -23.64
CA GLU A 259 -44.10 12.57 -24.03
C GLU A 259 -43.56 11.94 -25.35
N SER A 260 -42.98 10.74 -25.16
CA SER A 260 -43.13 9.48 -25.96
C SER A 260 -42.21 9.12 -27.14
N GLU A 261 -41.62 7.92 -26.97
CA GLU A 261 -41.47 6.80 -27.94
C GLU A 261 -40.74 6.94 -29.31
N SER A 262 -39.47 6.50 -29.30
CA SER A 262 -38.98 5.32 -30.09
C SER A 262 -38.55 5.43 -31.57
N ILE A 263 -37.82 4.37 -31.99
CA ILE A 263 -37.51 3.89 -33.36
C ILE A 263 -36.33 4.55 -34.13
N ASP A 264 -35.20 3.85 -34.03
CA ASP A 264 -34.32 3.31 -35.10
C ASP A 264 -33.61 4.18 -36.17
N THR A 265 -32.29 3.92 -36.21
CA THR A 265 -31.39 3.78 -37.39
C THR A 265 -30.86 5.00 -38.17
N GLU A 266 -29.52 4.96 -38.31
CA GLU A 266 -28.67 5.42 -39.43
C GLU A 266 -28.75 6.88 -39.94
N ILE A 267 -27.59 7.57 -39.98
CA ILE A 267 -27.08 8.13 -41.24
C ILE A 267 -25.58 8.53 -41.19
N LEU A 268 -24.89 8.21 -42.31
CA LEU A 268 -23.59 8.66 -42.83
C LEU A 268 -22.29 8.62 -41.97
N VAL A 269 -21.34 7.85 -42.50
CA VAL A 269 -19.90 8.09 -42.42
C VAL A 269 -19.49 9.34 -43.21
N ASN A 270 -18.56 10.12 -42.66
CA ASN A 270 -17.45 10.83 -43.34
C ASN A 270 -16.38 11.07 -42.25
N GLN A 271 -15.21 10.43 -42.29
CA GLN A 271 -13.98 11.00 -42.87
C GLN A 271 -13.79 12.47 -42.43
N PHE A 272 -12.83 12.79 -41.54
CA PHE A 272 -11.41 12.86 -41.91
C PHE A 272 -10.43 12.70 -40.71
N GLU A 273 -9.23 12.17 -41.04
CA GLU A 273 -7.89 12.25 -40.40
C GLU A 273 -7.72 12.36 -38.86
N SER A 274 -7.03 11.35 -38.32
CA SER A 274 -6.33 11.36 -37.03
C SER A 274 -4.97 12.08 -37.12
N VAL A 275 -4.59 12.83 -36.08
CA VAL A 275 -3.21 13.31 -35.89
C VAL A 275 -2.73 12.88 -34.50
N GLY A 276 -1.75 11.99 -34.45
CA GLY A 276 -0.91 11.80 -33.26
C GLY A 276 0.27 12.76 -33.32
N LEU A 277 0.70 13.31 -32.18
CA LEU A 277 1.78 14.29 -32.10
C LEU A 277 2.78 13.94 -31.00
N VAL A 278 3.98 13.54 -31.42
CA VAL A 278 5.19 13.70 -30.62
C VAL A 278 5.58 15.18 -30.69
N ALA A 279 5.94 15.78 -29.57
CA ALA A 279 6.30 17.20 -29.52
C ALA A 279 7.83 17.39 -29.58
N GLU A 280 8.35 17.73 -30.76
CA GLU A 280 9.58 18.53 -30.83
C GLU A 280 9.26 19.99 -30.45
N ILE A 281 10.23 20.70 -29.85
CA ILE A 281 10.16 22.16 -29.68
C ILE A 281 11.29 22.79 -30.50
N ALA A 282 10.92 23.63 -31.45
CA ALA A 282 11.85 24.36 -32.30
C ALA A 282 12.35 25.66 -31.65
N SER A 283 13.49 26.17 -32.13
CA SER A 283 14.01 27.50 -31.82
C SER A 283 14.22 28.32 -33.09
N ASP A 284 13.60 29.49 -33.17
CA ASP A 284 13.54 30.34 -34.38
C ASP A 284 14.86 31.04 -34.77
N GLU A 285 15.00 31.36 -36.06
CA GLU A 285 16.16 32.05 -36.65
C GLU A 285 16.18 33.58 -36.45
N LEU A 286 17.37 34.18 -36.29
CA LEU A 286 17.69 35.52 -36.78
C LEU A 286 19.21 35.69 -37.02
N GLY A 287 19.65 35.94 -38.26
CA GLY A 287 21.07 36.26 -38.55
C GLY A 287 21.47 36.24 -40.03
N GLU A 288 21.36 37.38 -40.72
CA GLU A 288 21.59 37.48 -42.18
C GLU A 288 23.06 37.29 -42.66
N SER A 289 23.18 36.72 -43.87
CA SER A 289 24.20 37.00 -44.90
C SER A 289 25.62 36.41 -44.75
N GLY A 290 26.15 35.82 -45.84
CA GLY A 290 27.48 35.20 -45.86
C GLY A 290 27.95 34.63 -47.21
N VAL A 291 27.59 35.25 -48.34
CA VAL A 291 27.93 34.72 -49.68
C VAL A 291 29.41 34.95 -50.04
N ASN A 292 30.20 33.88 -50.23
CA ASN A 292 30.98 33.63 -51.47
C ASN A 292 31.92 32.39 -51.44
N THR A 293 31.96 31.68 -52.58
CA THR A 293 33.12 30.99 -53.22
C THR A 293 34.00 29.97 -52.47
N SER A 294 34.52 28.89 -53.09
CA SER A 294 34.24 28.27 -54.40
C SER A 294 35.07 27.00 -54.61
N VAL A 295 34.52 26.03 -55.37
CA VAL A 295 35.22 25.02 -56.21
C VAL A 295 35.95 23.88 -55.46
N LYS A 296 35.60 22.59 -55.62
CA LYS A 296 35.77 21.65 -56.77
C LYS A 296 37.24 21.25 -57.02
N VAL A 297 37.65 20.02 -57.38
CA VAL A 297 37.01 18.74 -57.80
C VAL A 297 37.88 17.59 -57.21
N GLU A 298 37.44 16.35 -56.89
CA GLU A 298 37.36 15.10 -57.70
C GLU A 298 36.90 13.97 -56.72
N SER A 299 35.79 13.25 -56.91
CA SER A 299 35.56 12.06 -57.78
C SER A 299 36.44 10.84 -57.42
N THR A 300 35.93 9.60 -57.25
CA THR A 300 34.60 8.98 -57.54
C THR A 300 34.47 7.71 -56.66
N GLU A 301 33.28 7.29 -56.20
CA GLU A 301 32.42 6.22 -56.79
C GLU A 301 33.13 4.91 -57.20
N LEU A 302 32.59 3.69 -56.96
CA LEU A 302 31.47 3.19 -56.14
C LEU A 302 31.60 1.65 -55.95
N GLU A 303 30.62 1.04 -55.26
CA GLU A 303 30.36 -0.37 -54.94
C GLU A 303 30.67 -1.48 -55.98
N ALA A 304 30.97 -2.70 -55.48
CA ALA A 304 30.36 -4.00 -55.86
C ALA A 304 31.05 -5.17 -55.08
N VAL A 305 30.42 -5.86 -54.11
CA VAL A 305 29.39 -6.93 -54.20
C VAL A 305 29.96 -8.37 -54.33
N ASP A 306 30.13 -9.01 -53.14
CA ASP A 306 29.45 -10.26 -52.71
C ASP A 306 30.05 -11.69 -52.92
N LEU A 307 29.56 -12.61 -52.07
CA LEU A 307 29.50 -14.10 -52.06
C LEU A 307 30.71 -15.01 -51.67
N MET A 308 30.56 -15.62 -50.48
CA MET A 308 30.57 -17.09 -50.18
C MET A 308 31.78 -18.00 -50.56
N ALA A 309 32.39 -18.68 -49.57
CA ALA A 309 32.08 -20.11 -49.25
C ALA A 309 33.13 -20.87 -48.38
N ASP A 310 32.62 -21.57 -47.35
CA ASP A 310 33.00 -22.90 -46.80
C ASP A 310 34.37 -23.29 -46.14
N HIS A 311 34.18 -24.10 -45.08
CA HIS A 311 34.97 -25.24 -44.57
C HIS A 311 36.37 -25.11 -43.93
N ALA A 312 36.36 -24.84 -42.61
CA ALA A 312 36.54 -25.84 -41.52
C ALA A 312 37.86 -26.64 -41.28
N ILE A 313 37.91 -27.22 -40.07
CA ILE A 313 38.84 -28.20 -39.46
C ILE A 313 40.02 -27.59 -38.66
N ALA A 314 40.17 -28.08 -37.42
CA ALA A 314 41.08 -27.61 -36.39
C ALA A 314 42.37 -28.46 -36.27
N GLN A 315 43.40 -27.91 -35.61
CA GLN A 315 44.20 -28.60 -34.57
C GLN A 315 45.19 -27.65 -33.84
N THR A 316 45.53 -28.01 -32.61
CA THR A 316 46.56 -27.41 -31.71
C THR A 316 47.76 -28.40 -31.60
N PRO A 317 48.83 -28.22 -30.78
CA PRO A 317 49.21 -27.12 -29.85
C PRO A 317 50.73 -26.71 -29.90
N ASP A 318 51.19 -26.04 -28.83
CA ASP A 318 52.51 -26.20 -28.14
C ASP A 318 53.75 -25.25 -28.31
N THR A 319 53.97 -24.46 -27.25
CA THR A 319 55.21 -24.31 -26.42
C THR A 319 56.40 -23.34 -26.74
N SER A 320 56.60 -22.41 -25.78
CA SER A 320 57.83 -22.19 -24.94
C SER A 320 58.92 -21.13 -25.23
N ILE A 321 59.13 -20.23 -24.22
CA ILE A 321 60.39 -19.79 -23.51
C ILE A 321 61.52 -19.14 -24.38
N VAL A 322 62.27 -18.06 -24.04
CA VAL A 322 63.11 -17.69 -22.85
C VAL A 322 63.22 -16.14 -22.67
N ALA A 323 63.86 -15.66 -21.58
CA ALA A 323 64.07 -14.24 -21.23
C ALA A 323 65.51 -13.94 -20.70
N GLU A 324 65.88 -12.65 -20.58
CA GLU A 324 67.02 -12.02 -19.83
C GLU A 324 66.91 -10.47 -20.04
N GLY A 325 67.43 -9.51 -19.24
CA GLY A 325 68.30 -9.48 -18.04
C GLY A 325 69.62 -8.72 -18.32
N GLU A 326 70.18 -7.80 -17.51
CA GLU A 326 69.78 -6.97 -16.34
C GLU A 326 70.87 -5.84 -16.19
N SER A 327 70.82 -4.75 -15.39
CA SER A 327 69.87 -4.18 -14.42
C SER A 327 69.71 -2.64 -14.69
N GLU A 328 69.79 -1.60 -13.83
CA GLU A 328 70.09 -1.36 -12.39
C GLU A 328 69.31 -0.10 -11.87
N LEU A 329 69.72 0.59 -10.79
CA LEU A 329 68.78 1.27 -9.86
C LEU A 329 69.17 2.68 -9.33
N ALA A 330 68.17 3.55 -9.05
CA ALA A 330 68.28 4.70 -8.12
C ALA A 330 66.96 4.93 -7.34
N THR A 331 67.02 4.82 -6.00
CA THR A 331 65.87 4.86 -5.06
C THR A 331 65.12 6.20 -5.06
N VAL A 332 63.80 6.28 -4.80
CA VAL A 332 63.12 6.02 -3.50
C VAL A 332 61.59 5.91 -3.75
N SER A 333 60.76 5.09 -3.08
CA SER A 333 60.95 3.89 -2.22
C SER A 333 59.57 3.25 -1.88
N ALA A 334 59.56 1.91 -1.69
CA ALA A 334 58.98 1.12 -0.58
C ALA A 334 57.62 1.49 0.09
N SER A 335 56.72 0.56 0.44
CA SER A 335 56.81 -0.93 0.41
C SER A 335 55.45 -1.65 0.35
N GLU A 336 55.33 -2.58 -0.60
CA GLU A 336 54.96 -4.01 -0.40
C GLU A 336 53.75 -4.40 0.48
N ILE A 337 52.73 -5.01 -0.15
CA ILE A 337 51.97 -6.15 0.42
C ILE A 337 51.87 -7.25 -0.65
N GLU A 338 51.89 -8.50 -0.18
CA GLU A 338 52.12 -9.76 -0.88
C GLU A 338 51.14 -10.10 -2.03
N SER A 339 51.67 -10.74 -3.08
CA SER A 339 50.87 -11.42 -4.09
C SER A 339 50.46 -12.82 -3.62
N SER A 340 49.15 -13.04 -3.45
CA SER A 340 48.58 -14.39 -3.31
C SER A 340 47.87 -14.78 -4.61
N ALA A 341 48.23 -15.94 -5.16
CA ALA A 341 47.62 -16.43 -6.40
C ALA A 341 46.17 -16.86 -6.13
N ILE A 342 45.21 -16.10 -6.67
CA ILE A 342 43.79 -16.45 -6.62
C ILE A 342 43.61 -17.75 -7.43
N LYS A 343 43.20 -18.83 -6.77
CA LYS A 343 42.57 -19.95 -7.47
C LYS A 343 41.23 -19.44 -7.98
N GLN A 344 41.08 -19.29 -9.30
CA GLN A 344 39.74 -19.23 -9.89
C GLN A 344 38.97 -20.48 -9.45
N SER A 345 37.73 -20.31 -9.01
CA SER A 345 36.86 -21.47 -8.80
C SER A 345 36.50 -22.07 -10.15
N VAL A 346 36.05 -23.34 -10.15
CA VAL A 346 35.50 -23.97 -11.35
C VAL A 346 34.01 -23.77 -11.30
N ALA A 347 33.43 -23.11 -12.30
CA ALA A 347 31.97 -23.08 -12.48
C ALA A 347 31.48 -24.51 -12.75
N LEU A 348 30.63 -25.03 -11.86
CA LEU A 348 29.95 -26.32 -12.03
C LEU A 348 28.76 -26.19 -12.99
N HIS A 349 28.14 -25.00 -13.01
CA HIS A 349 26.99 -24.61 -13.83
C HIS A 349 27.35 -23.32 -14.60
N PRO A 350 28.07 -23.41 -15.75
CA PRO A 350 28.56 -22.23 -16.46
C PRO A 350 27.42 -21.41 -17.07
N HIS A 351 27.39 -20.11 -16.77
CA HIS A 351 26.32 -19.19 -17.15
C HIS A 351 26.85 -18.02 -18.02
N ASP A 352 26.03 -17.52 -18.94
CA ASP A 352 26.40 -16.49 -19.94
C ASP A 352 26.95 -15.19 -19.34
N LEU A 353 26.59 -14.92 -18.08
CA LEU A 353 26.99 -13.72 -17.33
C LEU A 353 28.11 -13.96 -16.29
N ASP A 354 28.71 -15.15 -16.19
CA ASP A 354 29.75 -15.44 -15.17
C ASP A 354 30.95 -14.49 -15.26
N ASP A 355 31.51 -14.28 -16.46
CA ASP A 355 32.61 -13.33 -16.69
C ASP A 355 32.19 -11.86 -16.48
N ARG A 356 30.89 -11.57 -16.47
CA ARG A 356 30.31 -10.23 -16.31
C ARG A 356 29.86 -9.94 -14.88
N ILE A 357 29.66 -10.96 -14.04
CA ILE A 357 29.14 -10.85 -12.68
C ILE A 357 30.06 -11.61 -11.72
N PRO A 358 31.09 -10.95 -11.17
CA PRO A 358 32.01 -11.57 -10.22
C PRO A 358 31.25 -12.23 -9.06
N GLY A 359 31.52 -13.50 -8.80
CA GLY A 359 30.87 -14.30 -7.76
C GLY A 359 29.61 -15.06 -8.19
N LEU A 360 29.15 -14.94 -9.45
CA LEU A 360 27.97 -15.68 -9.93
C LEU A 360 28.21 -17.19 -9.97
N ALA A 361 29.29 -17.63 -10.60
CA ALA A 361 29.73 -19.03 -10.59
C ALA A 361 29.89 -19.59 -9.16
N GLU A 362 30.50 -18.83 -8.24
CA GLU A 362 30.61 -19.23 -6.83
C GLU A 362 29.24 -19.36 -6.12
N LEU A 363 28.22 -18.61 -6.55
CA LEU A 363 26.86 -18.70 -6.02
C LEU A 363 26.07 -19.87 -6.63
N HIS A 364 26.13 -20.05 -7.96
CA HIS A 364 25.58 -21.21 -8.66
C HIS A 364 26.14 -22.54 -8.13
N ASN A 365 27.45 -22.57 -7.81
CA ASN A 365 28.12 -23.70 -7.17
C ASN A 365 27.59 -24.04 -5.76
N GLN A 366 26.80 -23.17 -5.14
CA GLN A 366 26.15 -23.40 -3.85
C GLN A 366 24.64 -23.63 -4.00
N THR A 367 23.99 -22.93 -4.94
CA THR A 367 22.54 -23.03 -5.20
C THR A 367 22.16 -22.52 -6.58
N LEU A 368 21.22 -23.21 -7.24
CA LEU A 368 20.51 -22.76 -8.44
C LEU A 368 19.06 -22.29 -8.12
N GLY A 369 18.75 -22.11 -6.83
CA GLY A 369 17.41 -21.79 -6.34
C GLY A 369 16.89 -22.83 -5.34
N ASP A 370 15.77 -22.50 -4.70
CA ASP A 370 14.99 -23.36 -3.82
C ASP A 370 13.50 -23.10 -4.09
N PRO A 371 12.66 -24.13 -4.32
CA PRO A 371 11.26 -23.93 -4.74
C PRO A 371 10.38 -23.26 -3.67
N ARG A 372 10.88 -23.15 -2.43
CA ARG A 372 10.24 -22.36 -1.37
C ARG A 372 10.37 -20.85 -1.59
N ILE A 373 11.26 -20.40 -2.48
CA ILE A 373 11.36 -19.01 -2.92
C ILE A 373 10.43 -18.82 -4.13
N THR A 374 9.33 -18.10 -3.91
CA THR A 374 8.39 -17.71 -4.97
C THR A 374 8.77 -16.34 -5.53
N ILE A 375 9.01 -16.29 -6.84
CA ILE A 375 9.16 -15.06 -7.63
C ILE A 375 7.85 -14.84 -8.39
N VAL A 376 7.28 -13.64 -8.29
CA VAL A 376 6.08 -13.26 -9.05
C VAL A 376 6.45 -12.20 -10.08
N ILE A 377 6.14 -12.43 -11.34
CA ILE A 377 6.52 -11.58 -12.48
C ILE A 377 5.27 -10.88 -13.01
N LEU A 378 5.23 -9.55 -12.86
CA LEU A 378 4.23 -8.66 -13.45
C LEU A 378 4.78 -8.11 -14.76
N ASP A 379 4.28 -8.65 -15.87
CA ASP A 379 4.74 -8.41 -17.24
C ASP A 379 3.63 -8.82 -18.24
N GLY A 380 3.95 -9.05 -19.52
CA GLY A 380 3.07 -9.73 -20.48
C GLY A 380 2.85 -11.22 -20.22
N ASP A 381 2.25 -11.91 -21.19
CA ASP A 381 2.04 -13.36 -21.18
C ASP A 381 3.20 -14.11 -21.87
N PRO A 382 4.05 -14.85 -21.14
CA PRO A 382 5.17 -15.57 -21.74
C PRO A 382 4.75 -16.91 -22.36
N ASP A 383 5.50 -17.36 -23.36
CA ASP A 383 5.33 -18.67 -23.97
C ASP A 383 5.97 -19.77 -23.11
N HIS A 384 5.14 -20.43 -22.28
CA HIS A 384 5.55 -21.59 -21.47
C HIS A 384 5.68 -22.90 -22.29
N THR A 385 5.57 -22.88 -23.62
CA THR A 385 5.81 -24.08 -24.46
C THR A 385 7.27 -24.26 -24.88
N LEU A 386 8.12 -23.23 -24.69
CA LEU A 386 9.53 -23.23 -25.04
C LEU A 386 10.36 -24.15 -24.12
N SER A 387 11.35 -24.85 -24.68
CA SER A 387 12.16 -25.84 -23.94
C SER A 387 12.93 -25.28 -22.74
N CYS A 388 13.20 -23.96 -22.71
CA CYS A 388 13.80 -23.32 -21.54
C CYS A 388 12.91 -23.32 -20.29
N PHE A 389 11.62 -23.63 -20.42
CA PHE A 389 10.70 -23.81 -19.29
C PHE A 389 10.35 -25.29 -19.03
N GLU A 390 10.87 -26.25 -19.81
CA GLU A 390 10.61 -27.68 -19.59
C GLU A 390 11.29 -28.16 -18.29
N GLY A 391 10.49 -28.34 -17.24
CA GLY A 391 10.96 -28.73 -15.90
C GLY A 391 11.07 -27.58 -14.90
N ALA A 392 10.91 -26.32 -15.34
CA ALA A 392 10.83 -25.17 -14.45
C ALA A 392 9.51 -25.19 -13.64
N GLU A 393 9.53 -24.74 -12.38
CA GLU A 393 8.29 -24.57 -11.59
C GLU A 393 7.59 -23.25 -11.95
N VAL A 394 7.19 -23.12 -13.22
CA VAL A 394 6.46 -21.96 -13.77
C VAL A 394 4.94 -22.16 -13.72
N SER A 395 4.21 -21.06 -13.55
CA SER A 395 2.74 -21.02 -13.59
C SER A 395 2.23 -19.65 -14.03
N LYS A 396 0.96 -19.58 -14.46
CA LYS A 396 0.28 -18.32 -14.84
C LYS A 396 -0.92 -18.08 -13.93
N VAL A 397 -1.06 -16.87 -13.40
CA VAL A 397 -2.26 -16.40 -12.71
C VAL A 397 -2.71 -15.09 -13.34
N PHE A 398 -3.69 -15.18 -14.24
CA PHE A 398 -4.28 -14.01 -14.88
C PHE A 398 -5.08 -13.17 -13.85
N PRO A 399 -4.97 -11.83 -13.84
CA PRO A 399 -5.76 -10.98 -12.97
C PRO A 399 -7.26 -11.17 -13.16
N TYR A 400 -7.96 -11.55 -12.09
CA TYR A 400 -9.40 -11.85 -12.11
C TYR A 400 -10.30 -10.63 -12.42
N TRP A 401 -9.73 -9.43 -12.51
CA TRP A 401 -10.41 -8.18 -12.84
C TRP A 401 -10.12 -7.70 -14.28
N HIS A 402 -9.41 -8.48 -15.09
CA HIS A 402 -9.26 -8.26 -16.54
C HIS A 402 -10.22 -9.17 -17.31
N GLU A 403 -10.82 -8.66 -18.38
CA GLU A 403 -11.48 -9.52 -19.38
C GLU A 403 -10.37 -10.17 -20.23
N PRO A 404 -10.36 -11.51 -20.44
CA PRO A 404 -9.32 -12.16 -21.23
C PRO A 404 -9.34 -11.69 -22.69
N ALA A 405 -8.19 -11.25 -23.19
CA ALA A 405 -8.02 -10.84 -24.59
C ALA A 405 -7.87 -12.05 -25.52
N ASP A 406 -8.20 -11.85 -26.81
CA ASP A 406 -8.03 -12.87 -27.84
C ASP A 406 -6.57 -13.31 -28.00
N ALA A 407 -6.36 -14.59 -28.32
CA ALA A 407 -5.04 -15.17 -28.48
C ALA A 407 -4.32 -14.60 -29.73
N ILE A 408 -3.10 -14.13 -29.54
CA ILE A 408 -2.24 -13.59 -30.61
C ILE A 408 -1.76 -14.73 -31.52
N THR A 409 -1.70 -14.50 -32.82
CA THR A 409 -1.29 -15.53 -33.79
C THR A 409 0.21 -15.80 -33.76
N ALA A 410 0.64 -17.02 -34.09
CA ALA A 410 2.06 -17.33 -34.23
C ALA A 410 2.70 -16.49 -35.35
N GLU A 411 1.93 -16.22 -36.39
CA GLU A 411 2.28 -15.37 -37.53
C GLU A 411 2.62 -13.93 -37.11
N ASP A 412 1.90 -13.34 -36.15
CA ASP A 412 2.19 -12.00 -35.61
C ASP A 412 3.56 -11.98 -34.90
N TYR A 413 3.85 -12.97 -34.04
CA TYR A 413 5.14 -13.08 -33.36
C TYR A 413 6.29 -13.34 -34.34
N ILE A 414 6.11 -14.24 -35.32
CA ILE A 414 7.11 -14.48 -36.37
C ILE A 414 7.37 -13.20 -37.19
N THR A 415 6.34 -12.40 -37.46
CA THR A 415 6.46 -11.13 -38.17
C THR A 415 7.21 -10.09 -37.35
N PHE A 416 6.92 -9.96 -36.05
CA PHE A 416 7.67 -9.12 -35.12
C PHE A 416 9.17 -9.51 -35.07
N GLN A 417 9.44 -10.81 -34.94
CA GLN A 417 10.80 -11.35 -34.90
C GLN A 417 11.54 -11.12 -36.22
N ALA A 418 10.87 -11.27 -37.36
CA ALA A 418 11.44 -10.97 -38.68
C ALA A 418 11.76 -9.48 -38.86
N ILE A 419 10.98 -8.58 -38.26
CA ILE A 419 11.26 -7.13 -38.25
C ILE A 419 12.42 -6.78 -37.30
N ARG A 420 12.56 -7.48 -36.17
CA ARG A 420 13.74 -7.39 -35.29
C ARG A 420 15.02 -7.92 -35.95
N ASP A 421 14.97 -9.09 -36.59
CA ASP A 421 16.12 -9.72 -37.25
C ASP A 421 16.66 -8.91 -38.46
N GLN A 422 15.88 -7.96 -39.00
CA GLN A 422 16.35 -6.97 -39.98
C GLN A 422 17.25 -5.87 -39.39
N GLY A 423 17.29 -5.72 -38.05
CA GLY A 423 18.14 -4.74 -37.37
C GLY A 423 17.66 -3.28 -37.46
N LEU A 424 16.39 -3.06 -37.86
CA LEU A 424 15.77 -1.72 -37.93
C LEU A 424 15.73 -1.02 -36.57
N LYS A 425 15.83 0.31 -36.56
CA LYS A 425 15.91 1.14 -35.34
C LYS A 425 15.04 2.39 -35.45
N GLY A 426 14.69 2.96 -34.29
CA GLY A 426 13.92 4.20 -34.21
C GLY A 426 12.61 4.14 -34.99
N GLN A 427 12.29 5.23 -35.69
CA GLN A 427 11.04 5.35 -36.44
C GLN A 427 10.88 4.29 -37.54
N GLU A 428 11.96 3.86 -38.19
CA GLU A 428 11.89 2.83 -39.25
C GLU A 428 11.39 1.48 -38.73
N LYS A 429 11.79 1.10 -37.50
CA LYS A 429 11.24 -0.09 -36.81
C LYS A 429 9.77 0.13 -36.47
N GLU A 430 9.45 1.29 -35.89
CA GLU A 430 8.12 1.61 -35.39
C GLU A 430 7.07 1.64 -36.51
N ASP A 431 7.40 2.24 -37.65
CA ASP A 431 6.56 2.28 -38.86
C ASP A 431 6.40 0.88 -39.47
N ALA A 432 7.46 0.08 -39.54
CA ALA A 432 7.40 -1.30 -40.03
C ALA A 432 6.49 -2.17 -39.14
N LEU A 433 6.59 -2.03 -37.81
CA LEU A 433 5.72 -2.73 -36.86
C LEU A 433 4.27 -2.28 -36.97
N LYS A 434 4.00 -0.97 -37.01
CA LYS A 434 2.63 -0.43 -37.18
C LYS A 434 2.00 -0.81 -38.52
N ALA A 435 2.80 -0.91 -39.60
CA ALA A 435 2.32 -1.36 -40.90
C ALA A 435 1.89 -2.84 -40.89
N ALA A 436 2.62 -3.69 -40.15
CA ALA A 436 2.45 -5.14 -40.13
C ALA A 436 1.48 -5.66 -39.04
N LEU A 437 1.54 -5.12 -37.82
CA LEU A 437 0.90 -5.67 -36.61
C LEU A 437 -0.17 -4.73 -36.02
N ARG A 438 -1.03 -4.19 -36.89
CA ARG A 438 -1.92 -3.04 -36.64
C ARG A 438 -2.75 -3.06 -35.35
N GLU A 439 -3.14 -4.25 -34.89
CA GLU A 439 -4.04 -4.44 -33.73
C GLU A 439 -3.36 -5.20 -32.57
N ASN A 440 -2.18 -5.77 -32.81
CA ASN A 440 -1.48 -6.66 -31.85
C ASN A 440 -0.07 -6.20 -31.45
N LYS A 441 0.50 -5.15 -32.08
CA LYS A 441 1.90 -4.70 -31.88
C LYS A 441 2.27 -4.60 -30.39
N GLU A 442 1.56 -3.80 -29.63
CA GLU A 442 1.88 -3.48 -28.24
C GLU A 442 1.78 -4.72 -27.33
N ARG A 443 0.86 -5.65 -27.62
CA ARG A 443 0.75 -6.94 -26.92
C ARG A 443 1.86 -7.92 -27.30
N VAL A 444 2.24 -7.96 -28.58
CA VAL A 444 3.38 -8.75 -29.05
C VAL A 444 4.68 -8.26 -28.41
N GLU A 445 4.89 -6.95 -28.36
CA GLU A 445 6.06 -6.34 -27.69
C GLU A 445 6.11 -6.68 -26.20
N LEU A 446 4.97 -6.65 -25.50
CA LEU A 446 4.88 -6.97 -24.07
C LEU A 446 5.02 -8.48 -23.77
N ASN A 447 4.48 -9.36 -24.62
CA ASN A 447 4.58 -10.81 -24.44
C ASN A 447 5.97 -11.37 -24.83
N ASP A 448 6.61 -10.76 -25.82
CA ASP A 448 8.01 -11.03 -26.16
C ASP A 448 8.97 -10.60 -25.03
N HIS A 449 8.74 -9.42 -24.46
CA HIS A 449 9.42 -8.93 -23.26
C HIS A 449 9.28 -9.91 -22.08
N ALA A 450 8.06 -10.38 -21.79
CA ALA A 450 7.79 -11.34 -20.72
C ALA A 450 8.52 -12.69 -20.91
N CYS A 451 8.67 -13.17 -22.15
CA CYS A 451 9.45 -14.38 -22.45
C CYS A 451 10.92 -14.20 -22.07
N HIS A 452 11.51 -13.07 -22.47
CA HIS A 452 12.92 -12.76 -22.21
C HIS A 452 13.19 -12.57 -20.71
N VAL A 453 12.35 -11.78 -20.03
CA VAL A 453 12.41 -11.58 -18.57
C VAL A 453 12.26 -12.89 -17.80
N THR A 454 11.25 -13.71 -18.12
CA THR A 454 11.00 -14.97 -17.40
C THR A 454 12.12 -15.98 -17.62
N SER A 455 12.61 -16.15 -18.86
CA SER A 455 13.71 -17.08 -19.16
C SER A 455 15.06 -16.63 -18.57
N THR A 456 15.33 -15.33 -18.50
CA THR A 456 16.51 -14.79 -17.79
C THR A 456 16.49 -15.13 -16.29
N ILE A 457 15.30 -15.28 -15.69
CA ILE A 457 15.14 -15.67 -14.28
C ILE A 457 15.21 -17.19 -14.08
N VAL A 458 14.42 -17.98 -14.83
CA VAL A 458 14.16 -19.41 -14.51
C VAL A 458 14.44 -20.39 -15.66
N GLY A 459 15.07 -19.92 -16.73
CA GLY A 459 15.46 -20.76 -17.87
C GLY A 459 16.33 -21.94 -17.44
N GLN A 460 15.94 -23.15 -17.79
CA GLN A 460 16.58 -24.37 -17.27
C GLN A 460 17.99 -24.57 -17.81
N GLU A 461 18.87 -25.17 -16.98
CA GLU A 461 20.24 -25.47 -17.37
C GLU A 461 20.27 -26.44 -18.59
N HIS A 462 21.23 -26.23 -19.49
CA HIS A 462 21.38 -26.97 -20.76
C HIS A 462 20.27 -26.74 -21.81
N SER A 463 19.25 -25.93 -21.52
CA SER A 463 18.30 -25.44 -22.54
C SER A 463 18.91 -24.29 -23.39
N PRO A 464 18.21 -23.73 -24.40
CA PRO A 464 18.70 -22.57 -25.16
C PRO A 464 18.89 -21.29 -24.32
N VAL A 465 18.30 -21.22 -23.13
CA VAL A 465 18.48 -20.12 -22.17
C VAL A 465 18.59 -20.70 -20.76
N PHE A 466 19.81 -20.77 -20.24
CA PHE A 466 20.05 -20.97 -18.81
C PHE A 466 19.90 -19.60 -18.12
N GLY A 467 18.95 -19.49 -17.21
CA GLY A 467 18.71 -18.30 -16.38
C GLY A 467 19.36 -18.42 -14.99
N ILE A 468 19.27 -17.35 -14.21
CA ILE A 468 20.01 -17.22 -12.95
C ILE A 468 19.52 -18.18 -11.84
N ALA A 469 18.21 -18.44 -11.75
CA ALA A 469 17.59 -19.16 -10.62
C ALA A 469 16.56 -20.22 -11.09
N PRO A 470 16.97 -21.23 -11.88
CA PRO A 470 16.06 -22.22 -12.49
C PRO A 470 15.27 -23.08 -11.49
N ASN A 471 15.75 -23.22 -10.24
CA ASN A 471 15.11 -24.04 -9.20
C ASN A 471 14.21 -23.24 -8.24
N CYS A 472 13.97 -21.95 -8.52
CA CYS A 472 12.98 -21.15 -7.79
C CYS A 472 11.59 -21.31 -8.41
N ARG A 473 10.54 -21.15 -7.60
CA ARG A 473 9.14 -21.16 -8.05
C ARG A 473 8.78 -19.84 -8.71
N VAL A 474 8.13 -19.88 -9.87
CA VAL A 474 7.76 -18.67 -10.63
C VAL A 474 6.25 -18.64 -10.92
N ILE A 475 5.65 -17.47 -10.72
CA ILE A 475 4.29 -17.17 -11.15
C ILE A 475 4.30 -15.93 -12.04
N ASN A 476 3.93 -16.08 -13.30
CA ASN A 476 3.64 -14.95 -14.17
C ASN A 476 2.21 -14.44 -13.90
N ILE A 477 2.05 -13.12 -13.81
CA ILE A 477 0.76 -12.43 -13.78
C ILE A 477 0.66 -11.55 -15.03
N PRO A 478 0.11 -12.06 -16.14
CA PRO A 478 0.05 -11.33 -17.41
C PRO A 478 -0.86 -10.11 -17.35
N GLN A 479 -0.39 -8.98 -17.90
CA GLN A 479 -1.15 -7.73 -18.04
C GLN A 479 -1.59 -7.43 -19.49
N ASP A 480 -1.26 -8.29 -20.46
CA ASP A 480 -1.43 -8.05 -21.90
C ASP A 480 -2.89 -7.74 -22.31
N ALA A 481 -3.85 -8.28 -21.56
CA ALA A 481 -5.27 -8.03 -21.78
C ALA A 481 -5.69 -6.56 -21.62
N LEU A 482 -5.00 -5.77 -20.77
CA LEU A 482 -5.30 -4.34 -20.59
C LEU A 482 -4.96 -3.50 -21.83
N VAL A 483 -3.98 -3.93 -22.63
CA VAL A 483 -3.50 -3.23 -23.83
C VAL A 483 -4.61 -3.05 -24.88
N VAL A 484 -5.61 -3.94 -24.89
CA VAL A 484 -6.75 -3.90 -25.82
C VAL A 484 -7.65 -2.66 -25.61
N GLY A 485 -7.63 -2.07 -24.41
CA GLY A 485 -8.35 -0.82 -24.10
C GLY A 485 -7.47 0.43 -24.27
N ASN A 486 -6.40 0.51 -23.47
CA ASN A 486 -5.37 1.55 -23.55
C ASN A 486 -4.06 1.05 -22.92
N TYR A 487 -2.92 1.36 -23.53
CA TYR A 487 -1.61 1.02 -22.96
C TYR A 487 -1.35 1.74 -21.62
N ASP A 488 -1.90 2.96 -21.42
CA ASP A 488 -1.76 3.66 -20.14
C ASP A 488 -2.46 2.93 -18.97
N ASP A 489 -3.46 2.10 -19.23
CA ASP A 489 -4.17 1.35 -18.19
C ASP A 489 -3.30 0.22 -17.62
N VAL A 490 -2.40 -0.36 -18.44
CA VAL A 490 -1.32 -1.27 -18.00
C VAL A 490 -0.40 -0.56 -17.01
N LEU A 491 -0.04 0.68 -17.33
CA LEU A 491 0.84 1.53 -16.54
C LEU A 491 0.08 2.35 -15.48
N SER A 492 -1.18 2.01 -15.18
CA SER A 492 -1.95 2.70 -14.15
C SER A 492 -1.53 2.23 -12.75
N PRO A 493 -1.31 3.14 -11.78
CA PRO A 493 -0.98 2.77 -10.40
C PRO A 493 -2.08 1.96 -9.71
N LEU A 494 -3.32 2.05 -10.18
CA LEU A 494 -4.42 1.16 -9.80
C LEU A 494 -4.12 -0.30 -10.15
N ASN A 495 -3.78 -0.61 -11.41
CA ASN A 495 -3.51 -1.98 -11.83
C ASN A 495 -2.17 -2.49 -11.30
N LEU A 496 -1.13 -1.64 -11.25
CA LEU A 496 0.15 -2.00 -10.62
C LEU A 496 0.00 -2.29 -9.11
N ALA A 497 -0.75 -1.48 -8.36
CA ALA A 497 -1.00 -1.74 -6.94
C ALA A 497 -1.80 -3.03 -6.72
N ARG A 498 -2.85 -3.29 -7.51
CA ARG A 498 -3.58 -4.56 -7.49
C ARG A 498 -2.69 -5.76 -7.86
N GLY A 499 -1.78 -5.58 -8.82
CA GLY A 499 -0.77 -6.56 -9.19
C GLY A 499 0.14 -6.93 -8.02
N PHE A 500 0.63 -5.94 -7.27
CA PHE A 500 1.41 -6.18 -6.05
C PHE A 500 0.59 -6.86 -4.95
N GLU A 501 -0.67 -6.45 -4.73
CA GLU A 501 -1.52 -7.14 -3.74
C GLU A 501 -1.84 -8.59 -4.12
N LEU A 502 -2.09 -8.87 -5.41
CA LEU A 502 -2.26 -10.24 -5.91
C LEU A 502 -0.96 -11.06 -5.77
N ALA A 503 0.20 -10.47 -6.07
CA ALA A 503 1.49 -11.13 -5.90
C ALA A 503 1.78 -11.49 -4.43
N LEU A 504 1.44 -10.61 -3.48
CA LEU A 504 1.49 -10.91 -2.04
C LEU A 504 0.54 -12.05 -1.66
N GLU A 505 -0.69 -12.04 -2.18
CA GLU A 505 -1.69 -13.09 -1.90
C GLU A 505 -1.32 -14.46 -2.49
N LEU A 506 -0.47 -14.48 -3.53
CA LEU A 506 0.12 -15.68 -4.13
C LEU A 506 1.42 -16.16 -3.45
N GLY A 507 1.87 -15.46 -2.40
CA GLY A 507 3.01 -15.85 -1.57
C GLY A 507 4.38 -15.42 -2.12
N ALA A 508 4.47 -14.33 -2.88
CA ALA A 508 5.74 -13.80 -3.36
C ALA A 508 6.76 -13.58 -2.22
N ASN A 509 8.01 -14.00 -2.43
CA ASN A 509 9.18 -13.49 -1.71
C ASN A 509 9.85 -12.36 -2.49
N ILE A 510 9.74 -12.41 -3.82
CA ILE A 510 10.22 -11.36 -4.72
C ILE A 510 9.12 -11.07 -5.75
N ILE A 511 8.84 -9.79 -5.97
CA ILE A 511 7.96 -9.28 -7.02
C ILE A 511 8.84 -8.59 -8.06
N HIS A 512 8.89 -9.14 -9.26
CA HIS A 512 9.48 -8.50 -10.42
C HIS A 512 8.42 -7.64 -11.12
N CYS A 513 8.67 -6.34 -11.22
CA CYS A 513 7.84 -5.42 -12.00
C CYS A 513 8.58 -5.09 -13.30
N GLY A 514 8.14 -5.66 -14.43
CA GLY A 514 8.74 -5.34 -15.75
C GLY A 514 8.41 -3.92 -16.23
N PHE A 515 7.39 -3.29 -15.62
CA PHE A 515 6.82 -2.01 -16.04
C PHE A 515 7.58 -0.78 -15.54
N CYS A 516 7.55 0.27 -16.37
CA CYS A 516 7.89 1.64 -16.03
C CYS A 516 6.68 2.54 -16.30
N ARG A 517 6.15 3.21 -15.26
CA ARG A 517 5.30 4.41 -15.43
C ARG A 517 6.18 5.65 -15.26
N PRO A 518 6.35 6.50 -16.29
CA PRO A 518 7.15 7.71 -16.18
C PRO A 518 6.67 8.69 -15.09
N THR A 519 7.60 9.36 -14.43
CA THR A 519 7.38 10.46 -13.47
C THR A 519 8.57 11.42 -13.45
N GLN A 520 8.34 12.65 -13.01
CA GLN A 520 9.37 13.71 -12.89
C GLN A 520 9.65 14.13 -11.44
N THR A 521 8.78 13.81 -10.48
CA THR A 521 8.93 14.21 -9.07
C THR A 521 9.58 13.14 -8.22
N GLY A 522 9.52 11.87 -8.64
CA GLY A 522 9.89 10.72 -7.80
C GLY A 522 8.84 10.37 -6.74
N GLU A 523 7.74 11.12 -6.71
CA GLU A 523 6.54 10.80 -5.95
C GLU A 523 5.64 9.87 -6.78
N GLY A 524 4.80 9.11 -6.08
CA GLY A 524 3.85 8.19 -6.69
C GLY A 524 2.46 8.36 -6.09
N GLU A 525 1.44 7.99 -6.86
CA GLU A 525 0.06 7.95 -6.41
C GLU A 525 -0.04 7.06 -5.14
N GLU A 526 -0.57 7.61 -4.04
CA GLU A 526 -0.45 7.06 -2.68
C GLU A 526 -0.80 5.57 -2.57
N MET A 527 -1.73 5.07 -3.39
CA MET A 527 -2.09 3.65 -3.42
C MET A 527 -0.95 2.72 -3.84
N LEU A 528 -0.08 3.14 -4.76
CA LEU A 528 1.07 2.37 -5.21
C LEU A 528 2.20 2.43 -4.18
N VAL A 529 2.39 3.60 -3.55
CA VAL A 529 3.29 3.78 -2.41
C VAL A 529 2.88 2.88 -1.24
N GLN A 530 1.57 2.82 -0.94
CA GLN A 530 1.01 1.92 0.08
C GLN A 530 1.16 0.44 -0.29
N ALA A 531 0.94 0.06 -1.55
CA ALA A 531 1.16 -1.32 -2.01
C ALA A 531 2.64 -1.75 -1.90
N ILE A 532 3.59 -0.87 -2.25
CA ILE A 532 5.03 -1.10 -2.09
C ILE A 532 5.39 -1.25 -0.60
N LYS A 533 4.91 -0.32 0.24
CA LYS A 533 5.11 -0.36 1.69
C LYS A 533 4.51 -1.62 2.32
N LYS A 534 3.34 -2.09 1.84
CA LYS A 534 2.71 -3.36 2.23
C LYS A 534 3.60 -4.55 1.89
N CYS A 535 4.31 -4.54 0.76
CA CYS A 535 5.27 -5.59 0.41
C CYS A 535 6.46 -5.62 1.38
N GLN A 536 7.05 -4.46 1.68
CA GLN A 536 8.13 -4.36 2.66
C GLN A 536 7.72 -4.83 4.06
N GLU A 537 6.54 -4.41 4.54
CA GLU A 537 6.00 -4.82 5.85
C GLU A 537 5.70 -6.33 5.94
N ASN A 538 5.59 -7.01 4.80
CA ASN A 538 5.45 -8.46 4.70
C ASN A 538 6.75 -9.18 4.29
N ASN A 539 7.91 -8.50 4.33
CA ASN A 539 9.23 -9.07 4.00
C ASN A 539 9.32 -9.59 2.54
N VAL A 540 8.79 -8.81 1.60
CA VAL A 540 8.78 -9.11 0.16
C VAL A 540 9.57 -8.04 -0.59
N LEU A 541 10.55 -8.49 -1.39
CA LEU A 541 11.38 -7.61 -2.22
C LEU A 541 10.63 -7.22 -3.49
N ILE A 542 10.61 -5.94 -3.86
CA ILE A 542 10.19 -5.50 -5.20
C ILE A 542 11.43 -5.14 -6.01
N VAL A 543 11.57 -5.67 -7.23
CA VAL A 543 12.64 -5.36 -8.18
C VAL A 543 12.03 -4.70 -9.42
N SER A 544 12.62 -3.60 -9.90
CA SER A 544 12.08 -2.81 -11.01
C SER A 544 13.19 -2.13 -11.83
N PRO A 545 13.05 -2.03 -13.16
CA PRO A 545 13.99 -1.26 -13.99
C PRO A 545 13.88 0.25 -13.73
N THR A 546 14.98 1.00 -13.83
CA THR A 546 14.95 2.48 -13.73
C THR A 546 14.40 3.18 -14.97
N GLY A 547 14.44 2.52 -16.14
CA GLY A 547 13.96 3.01 -17.43
C GLY A 547 15.07 3.41 -18.41
N ASN A 548 14.68 3.61 -19.68
CA ASN A 548 15.59 3.75 -20.82
C ASN A 548 15.51 5.14 -21.47
N ASN A 549 15.30 6.19 -20.67
CA ASN A 549 14.94 7.54 -21.12
C ASN A 549 16.11 8.54 -20.99
N LEU A 550 17.37 8.08 -21.07
CA LEU A 550 18.59 8.91 -20.97
C LEU A 550 18.83 9.62 -19.61
N GLY A 551 17.89 9.49 -18.67
CA GLY A 551 17.78 10.31 -17.46
C GLY A 551 16.78 11.47 -17.55
N GLU A 552 16.03 11.60 -18.66
CA GLU A 552 14.99 12.64 -18.87
C GLU A 552 13.76 12.46 -17.98
N CYS A 553 13.56 11.28 -17.39
CA CYS A 553 12.52 10.99 -16.41
C CYS A 553 12.93 9.83 -15.48
N TRP A 554 12.09 9.54 -14.48
CA TRP A 554 12.19 8.35 -13.63
C TRP A 554 11.00 7.41 -13.84
N CYS A 555 11.16 6.14 -13.47
CA CYS A 555 10.09 5.15 -13.51
C CYS A 555 9.54 4.85 -12.11
N MET A 556 8.22 4.89 -11.96
CA MET A 556 7.54 4.08 -10.94
C MET A 556 7.44 2.62 -11.43
N PRO A 557 7.58 1.61 -10.55
CA PRO A 557 7.77 1.74 -9.10
C PRO A 557 9.22 1.99 -8.65
N ALA A 558 10.23 1.85 -9.50
CA ALA A 558 11.67 1.90 -9.14
C ALA A 558 12.11 3.14 -8.33
N VAL A 559 11.56 4.32 -8.63
CA VAL A 559 11.91 5.57 -7.90
C VAL A 559 11.23 5.68 -6.52
N LEU A 560 10.28 4.80 -6.21
CA LEU A 560 9.57 4.78 -4.94
C LEU A 560 10.39 4.01 -3.90
N SER A 561 10.54 4.61 -2.72
CA SER A 561 11.39 4.11 -1.62
C SER A 561 11.00 2.67 -1.23
N GLY A 562 12.00 1.86 -0.91
CA GLY A 562 11.80 0.46 -0.51
C GLY A 562 11.84 -0.57 -1.63
N THR A 563 11.79 -0.16 -2.89
CA THR A 563 12.07 -1.05 -4.03
C THR A 563 13.58 -1.28 -4.20
N LEU A 564 13.96 -2.22 -5.06
CA LEU A 564 15.31 -2.34 -5.62
C LEU A 564 15.26 -1.89 -7.08
N ALA A 565 15.71 -0.65 -7.31
CA ALA A 565 15.81 -0.09 -8.64
C ALA A 565 17.01 -0.68 -9.39
N VAL A 566 16.87 -1.01 -10.68
CA VAL A 566 17.94 -1.65 -11.45
C VAL A 566 18.25 -0.86 -12.73
N GLY A 567 19.49 -0.39 -12.80
CA GLY A 567 20.06 0.28 -13.97
C GLY A 567 20.87 -0.68 -14.86
N SER A 568 21.03 -0.32 -16.13
CA SER A 568 21.65 -1.15 -17.16
C SER A 568 23.15 -0.87 -17.27
N ALA A 569 23.97 -1.90 -17.07
CA ALA A 569 25.40 -1.90 -17.41
C ALA A 569 25.65 -2.50 -18.81
N LYS A 570 26.66 -1.94 -19.48
CA LYS A 570 27.27 -2.47 -20.69
C LYS A 570 27.99 -3.80 -20.45
N VAL A 571 28.55 -4.39 -21.50
CA VAL A 571 29.47 -5.55 -21.38
C VAL A 571 30.71 -5.23 -20.55
N ASP A 572 31.20 -3.99 -20.57
CA ASP A 572 32.39 -3.53 -19.81
C ASP A 572 32.09 -3.11 -18.35
N GLY A 573 30.84 -3.22 -17.89
CA GLY A 573 30.40 -2.81 -16.55
C GLY A 573 30.12 -1.31 -16.36
N THR A 574 30.42 -0.46 -17.36
CA THR A 574 30.03 0.96 -17.33
C THR A 574 28.53 1.12 -17.61
N PRO A 575 27.87 2.22 -17.19
CA PRO A 575 26.44 2.39 -17.39
C PRO A 575 26.09 2.60 -18.87
N CYS A 576 24.97 2.03 -19.30
CA CYS A 576 24.38 2.31 -20.60
C CYS A 576 23.85 3.75 -20.63
N HIS A 577 24.11 4.47 -21.73
CA HIS A 577 23.77 5.89 -21.87
C HIS A 577 22.27 6.20 -21.68
N PHE A 578 21.40 5.28 -22.08
CA PHE A 578 19.94 5.37 -21.93
C PHE A 578 19.44 5.12 -20.50
N SER A 579 20.25 4.54 -19.60
CA SER A 579 19.79 4.09 -18.28
C SER A 579 19.45 5.28 -17.39
N ASN A 580 18.20 5.38 -16.94
CA ASN A 580 17.76 6.43 -16.02
C ASN A 580 18.46 6.28 -14.65
N TRP A 581 18.70 7.42 -14.01
CA TRP A 581 19.52 7.54 -12.79
C TRP A 581 19.10 8.76 -11.95
N GLY A 582 19.79 9.00 -10.83
CA GLY A 582 19.51 10.13 -9.93
C GLY A 582 18.31 9.90 -9.00
N GLY A 583 17.92 10.94 -8.26
CA GLY A 583 16.77 10.89 -7.34
C GLY A 583 16.90 9.80 -6.27
N ASN A 584 15.85 8.99 -6.10
CA ASN A 584 15.89 7.80 -5.25
C ASN A 584 16.57 6.60 -5.92
N ASN A 585 16.61 6.53 -7.26
CA ASN A 585 17.31 5.46 -7.99
C ASN A 585 18.80 5.44 -7.60
N ALA A 586 19.41 6.60 -7.38
CA ALA A 586 20.80 6.70 -6.90
C ALA A 586 21.02 6.21 -5.45
N LYS A 587 19.96 6.19 -4.62
CA LYS A 587 20.01 5.82 -3.19
C LYS A 587 19.69 4.35 -2.95
N GLU A 588 18.70 3.83 -3.67
CA GLU A 588 18.08 2.51 -3.47
C GLU A 588 18.15 1.62 -4.73
N GLY A 589 18.95 2.01 -5.72
CA GLY A 589 19.19 1.25 -6.94
C GLY A 589 20.63 0.76 -7.14
N ILE A 590 20.78 -0.25 -7.99
CA ILE A 590 22.02 -0.97 -8.29
C ILE A 590 22.19 -1.15 -9.81
N LEU A 591 23.43 -1.19 -10.29
CA LEU A 591 23.76 -1.42 -11.70
C LEU A 591 24.08 -2.90 -11.95
N ALA A 592 23.50 -3.49 -13.00
CA ALA A 592 23.72 -4.88 -13.37
C ALA A 592 23.74 -5.05 -14.91
N PRO A 593 24.32 -6.14 -15.46
CA PRO A 593 24.38 -6.37 -16.90
C PRO A 593 23.00 -6.28 -17.58
N GLY A 594 22.84 -5.29 -18.47
CA GLY A 594 21.61 -5.03 -19.21
C GLY A 594 21.83 -4.83 -20.71
N GLU A 595 23.08 -4.87 -21.18
CA GLU A 595 23.43 -4.93 -22.61
C GLU A 595 23.68 -6.38 -23.07
N ASP A 596 23.17 -6.73 -24.25
CA ASP A 596 23.35 -8.02 -24.92
C ASP A 596 23.00 -9.24 -24.02
N VAL A 597 21.95 -9.14 -23.21
CA VAL A 597 21.49 -10.22 -22.32
C VAL A 597 20.71 -11.26 -23.13
N LEU A 598 21.10 -12.54 -23.02
CA LEU A 598 20.46 -13.65 -23.72
C LEU A 598 19.13 -14.04 -23.05
N GLY A 599 18.08 -14.25 -23.85
CA GLY A 599 16.78 -14.69 -23.37
C GLY A 599 15.88 -15.24 -24.49
N ALA A 600 14.74 -15.80 -24.10
CA ALA A 600 13.79 -16.45 -25.00
C ALA A 600 12.86 -15.46 -25.70
N GLN A 601 12.20 -15.91 -26.77
CA GLN A 601 11.20 -15.18 -27.53
C GLN A 601 10.09 -16.16 -27.99
N PRO A 602 8.80 -15.73 -28.10
CA PRO A 602 7.66 -16.61 -28.35
C PRO A 602 7.80 -17.51 -29.58
N TYR A 603 7.20 -18.71 -29.55
CA TYR A 603 7.09 -19.65 -30.67
C TYR A 603 8.42 -20.12 -31.31
N THR A 604 9.59 -19.85 -30.72
CA THR A 604 10.88 -20.30 -31.28
C THR A 604 11.95 -20.60 -30.25
N GLU A 605 12.63 -21.75 -30.42
CA GLU A 605 13.79 -22.19 -29.62
C GLU A 605 15.08 -21.41 -29.94
N LYS A 606 15.05 -20.46 -30.89
CA LYS A 606 16.15 -19.53 -31.16
C LYS A 606 16.11 -18.42 -30.10
N PRO A 607 17.05 -18.33 -29.14
CA PRO A 607 17.09 -17.21 -28.20
C PRO A 607 17.55 -15.92 -28.91
N VAL A 608 17.32 -14.78 -28.26
CA VAL A 608 17.68 -13.45 -28.72
C VAL A 608 18.45 -12.69 -27.64
N ARG A 609 19.40 -11.84 -28.05
CA ARG A 609 20.06 -10.90 -27.14
C ARG A 609 19.34 -9.54 -27.21
N LEU A 610 18.96 -9.02 -26.05
CA LEU A 610 18.28 -7.72 -25.90
C LEU A 610 19.07 -6.80 -24.96
N THR A 611 18.79 -5.50 -25.07
CA THR A 611 19.50 -4.45 -24.33
C THR A 611 18.49 -3.46 -23.71
N GLY A 612 18.60 -3.22 -22.40
CA GLY A 612 17.74 -2.30 -21.64
C GLY A 612 17.77 -2.53 -20.13
N THR A 613 17.29 -1.56 -19.33
CA THR A 613 17.17 -1.72 -17.87
C THR A 613 16.29 -2.90 -17.47
N SER A 614 15.26 -3.20 -18.27
CA SER A 614 14.38 -4.35 -18.07
C SER A 614 15.05 -5.70 -18.36
N MET A 615 16.25 -5.70 -18.94
CA MET A 615 17.10 -6.89 -19.10
C MET A 615 18.05 -7.07 -17.90
N ALA A 616 18.42 -5.97 -17.22
CA ALA A 616 19.20 -6.00 -15.98
C ALA A 616 18.36 -6.35 -14.74
N ALA A 617 17.11 -5.90 -14.70
CA ALA A 617 16.17 -6.18 -13.61
C ALA A 617 15.94 -7.69 -13.33
N PRO A 618 15.72 -8.58 -14.33
CA PRO A 618 15.58 -10.03 -14.09
C PRO A 618 16.87 -10.66 -13.55
N VAL A 619 18.05 -10.20 -13.99
CA VAL A 619 19.35 -10.66 -13.45
C VAL A 619 19.44 -10.39 -11.94
N MET A 620 19.09 -9.18 -11.50
CA MET A 620 19.06 -8.85 -10.07
C MET A 620 17.95 -9.57 -9.30
N THR A 621 16.83 -9.89 -9.96
CA THR A 621 15.74 -10.69 -9.40
C THR A 621 16.22 -12.11 -9.09
N GLY A 622 16.89 -12.75 -10.06
CA GLY A 622 17.50 -14.07 -9.89
C GLY A 622 18.58 -14.10 -8.81
N ILE A 623 19.53 -13.15 -8.84
CA ILE A 623 20.60 -13.06 -7.81
C ILE A 623 19.99 -12.93 -6.40
N SER A 624 18.95 -12.11 -6.26
CA SER A 624 18.23 -11.96 -4.99
C SER A 624 17.55 -13.28 -4.57
N ALA A 625 16.95 -14.02 -5.51
CA ALA A 625 16.32 -15.31 -5.25
C ALA A 625 17.33 -16.39 -4.82
N LEU A 626 18.52 -16.43 -5.43
CA LEU A 626 19.61 -17.31 -5.02
C LEU A 626 20.09 -17.00 -3.59
N LEU A 627 20.22 -15.73 -3.23
CA LEU A 627 20.62 -15.32 -1.88
C LEU A 627 19.56 -15.70 -0.83
N MET A 628 18.26 -15.56 -1.14
CA MET A 628 17.17 -16.03 -0.26
C MET A 628 17.11 -17.57 -0.18
N SER A 629 17.38 -18.26 -1.29
CA SER A 629 17.48 -19.73 -1.33
C SER A 629 18.60 -20.22 -0.42
N LEU A 630 19.75 -19.54 -0.42
CA LEU A 630 20.88 -19.88 0.43
C LEU A 630 20.64 -19.56 1.92
N GLN A 631 19.79 -18.56 2.25
CA GLN A 631 19.28 -18.40 3.61
C GLN A 631 18.51 -19.66 4.06
N LEU A 632 17.53 -20.10 3.27
CA LEU A 632 16.70 -21.28 3.58
C LEU A 632 17.50 -22.59 3.63
N GLN A 633 18.50 -22.76 2.78
CA GLN A 633 19.37 -23.94 2.76
C GLN A 633 20.33 -23.97 3.97
N GLN A 634 20.71 -22.81 4.51
CA GLN A 634 21.41 -22.70 5.79
C GLN A 634 20.49 -22.78 7.03
N GLY A 635 19.19 -23.05 6.84
CA GLY A 635 18.21 -23.10 7.93
C GLY A 635 17.87 -21.74 8.56
N LYS A 636 18.19 -20.64 7.88
CA LYS A 636 17.79 -19.27 8.25
C LYS A 636 16.41 -18.95 7.67
N PRO A 637 15.61 -18.06 8.29
CA PRO A 637 14.44 -17.50 7.62
C PRO A 637 14.86 -16.69 6.38
N VAL A 638 13.93 -16.53 5.43
CA VAL A 638 14.07 -15.53 4.36
C VAL A 638 14.06 -14.14 4.99
N ASP A 639 15.01 -13.29 4.61
CA ASP A 639 15.05 -11.88 4.99
C ASP A 639 15.37 -11.05 3.74
N ALA A 640 14.32 -10.46 3.18
CA ALA A 640 14.34 -9.76 1.91
C ALA A 640 15.00 -8.39 2.01
N GLU A 641 14.81 -7.67 3.13
CA GLU A 641 15.45 -6.38 3.37
C GLU A 641 16.93 -6.56 3.69
N ALA A 642 17.33 -7.64 4.37
CA ALA A 642 18.74 -7.99 4.52
C ALA A 642 19.40 -8.29 3.16
N VAL A 643 18.75 -9.01 2.24
CA VAL A 643 19.26 -9.23 0.88
C VAL A 643 19.36 -7.91 0.11
N ARG A 644 18.31 -7.09 0.11
CA ARG A 644 18.27 -5.78 -0.56
C ARG A 644 19.37 -4.85 -0.07
N THR A 645 19.50 -4.70 1.25
CA THR A 645 20.50 -3.83 1.86
C THR A 645 21.92 -4.39 1.76
N ALA A 646 22.13 -5.71 1.78
CA ALA A 646 23.44 -6.31 1.52
C ALA A 646 23.92 -6.03 0.08
N LEU A 647 23.03 -6.14 -0.91
CA LEU A 647 23.33 -5.79 -2.30
C LEU A 647 23.67 -4.29 -2.43
N LEU A 648 22.78 -3.39 -1.96
CA LEU A 648 22.97 -1.93 -2.06
C LEU A 648 24.18 -1.40 -1.28
N ASN A 649 24.52 -2.01 -0.14
CA ASN A 649 25.64 -1.58 0.71
C ASN A 649 27.00 -2.22 0.32
N THR A 650 27.02 -3.15 -0.64
CA THR A 650 28.26 -3.76 -1.14
C THR A 650 28.52 -3.54 -2.63
N ALA A 651 27.53 -2.99 -3.35
CA ALA A 651 27.68 -2.51 -4.72
C ALA A 651 28.94 -1.64 -4.89
N ILE A 652 29.63 -1.81 -6.03
CA ILE A 652 30.94 -1.20 -6.31
C ILE A 652 30.72 0.11 -7.08
N PRO A 653 30.99 1.30 -6.50
CA PRO A 653 30.83 2.57 -7.22
C PRO A 653 31.76 2.66 -8.43
N CYS A 654 31.29 3.31 -9.50
CA CYS A 654 32.10 3.52 -10.70
C CYS A 654 33.28 4.48 -10.45
N ASN A 655 34.41 4.22 -11.11
CA ASN A 655 35.57 5.11 -11.06
C ASN A 655 35.29 6.42 -11.83
N PRO A 656 35.38 7.62 -11.21
CA PRO A 656 35.24 8.90 -11.90
C PRO A 656 36.30 9.17 -12.99
N GLU A 657 37.40 8.42 -13.03
CA GLU A 657 38.38 8.48 -14.13
C GLU A 657 37.92 7.71 -15.39
N VAL A 658 36.83 6.93 -15.29
CA VAL A 658 36.30 6.08 -16.37
C VAL A 658 34.85 6.41 -16.72
N VAL A 659 34.05 6.86 -15.75
CA VAL A 659 32.64 7.26 -15.92
C VAL A 659 32.50 8.72 -15.49
N GLU A 660 32.18 9.59 -16.45
CA GLU A 660 32.07 11.05 -16.27
C GLU A 660 31.03 11.47 -15.22
N GLU A 661 29.91 10.74 -15.14
CA GLU A 661 28.86 10.93 -14.15
C GLU A 661 28.66 9.64 -13.33
N PRO A 662 29.44 9.40 -12.24
CA PRO A 662 29.38 8.15 -11.49
C PRO A 662 28.01 7.82 -10.87
N GLU A 663 27.15 8.82 -10.66
CA GLU A 663 25.77 8.64 -10.18
C GLU A 663 24.88 7.87 -11.18
N ARG A 664 25.28 7.79 -12.47
CA ARG A 664 24.66 6.87 -13.45
C ARG A 664 24.80 5.39 -13.05
N CYS A 665 25.77 5.06 -12.21
CA CYS A 665 25.95 3.72 -11.67
C CYS A 665 25.10 3.45 -10.41
N LEU A 666 24.24 4.40 -10.02
CA LEU A 666 23.38 4.31 -8.84
C LEU A 666 24.24 4.11 -7.57
N ARG A 667 23.96 3.09 -6.74
CA ARG A 667 24.83 2.71 -5.61
C ARG A 667 26.13 2.00 -6.04
N GLY A 668 26.22 1.56 -7.29
CA GLY A 668 27.35 0.83 -7.85
C GLY A 668 26.93 -0.43 -8.62
N PHE A 669 27.92 -1.09 -9.23
CA PHE A 669 27.76 -2.38 -9.90
C PHE A 669 27.58 -3.53 -8.89
N VAL A 670 26.79 -4.54 -9.24
CA VAL A 670 26.48 -5.72 -8.40
C VAL A 670 27.74 -6.45 -7.90
N ASN A 671 27.74 -6.82 -6.61
CA ASN A 671 28.88 -7.44 -5.91
C ASN A 671 28.43 -8.65 -5.08
N ILE A 672 28.32 -9.81 -5.72
CA ILE A 672 27.90 -11.05 -5.05
C ILE A 672 28.87 -11.42 -3.90
N PRO A 673 30.21 -11.38 -4.05
CA PRO A 673 31.14 -11.71 -2.95
C PRO A 673 30.99 -10.77 -1.74
N GLY A 674 30.69 -9.49 -1.98
CA GLY A 674 30.35 -8.52 -0.95
C GLY A 674 29.09 -8.89 -0.19
N ALA A 675 27.97 -9.07 -0.90
CA ALA A 675 26.68 -9.41 -0.30
C ALA A 675 26.73 -10.76 0.45
N MET A 676 27.39 -11.77 -0.13
CA MET A 676 27.62 -13.07 0.50
C MET A 676 28.39 -12.94 1.82
N LYS A 677 29.41 -12.08 1.87
CA LYS A 677 30.18 -11.82 3.11
C LYS A 677 29.35 -11.13 4.18
N VAL A 678 28.36 -10.32 3.81
CA VAL A 678 27.43 -9.68 4.77
C VAL A 678 26.41 -10.68 5.31
N LEU A 679 25.76 -11.45 4.44
CA LEU A 679 24.66 -12.37 4.79
C LEU A 679 25.13 -13.68 5.47
N PHE A 680 26.36 -14.11 5.17
CA PHE A 680 26.88 -15.43 5.55
C PHE A 680 28.26 -15.36 6.24
N GLY A 681 28.64 -14.18 6.77
CA GLY A 681 29.98 -13.79 7.24
C GLY A 681 30.59 -14.47 8.49
N GLN A 682 30.29 -15.73 8.77
CA GLN A 682 31.14 -16.64 9.55
C GLN A 682 31.17 -17.98 8.82
N PRO A 683 32.35 -18.60 8.58
CA PRO A 683 32.47 -19.73 7.66
C PRO A 683 31.87 -21.02 8.25
N SER A 684 30.59 -21.26 7.96
CA SER A 684 29.92 -22.52 8.25
C SER A 684 30.40 -23.63 7.32
N VAL A 685 30.70 -24.78 7.93
CA VAL A 685 31.12 -26.05 7.33
C VAL A 685 30.47 -26.34 5.97
N THR A 686 31.28 -26.51 4.93
CA THR A 686 30.83 -27.12 3.67
C THR A 686 30.51 -28.59 3.91
N ILE A 687 29.25 -28.98 3.69
CA ILE A 687 28.81 -30.38 3.71
C ILE A 687 28.62 -30.81 2.24
N SER A 688 29.48 -31.70 1.77
CA SER A 688 29.38 -32.26 0.42
C SER A 688 28.74 -33.65 0.48
N PHE A 689 27.69 -33.85 -0.31
CA PHE A 689 27.02 -35.15 -0.47
C PHE A 689 27.56 -35.85 -1.72
N ALA A 690 28.10 -37.06 -1.55
CA ALA A 690 28.67 -37.87 -2.62
C ALA A 690 28.25 -39.34 -2.44
N GLY A 691 26.97 -39.61 -2.70
CA GLY A 691 26.32 -40.88 -2.34
C GLY A 691 26.06 -40.99 -0.84
N ASP A 692 25.94 -42.22 -0.33
CA ASP A 692 25.48 -42.56 1.03
C ASP A 692 26.45 -42.18 2.18
N GLN A 693 27.42 -41.27 1.96
CA GLN A 693 28.33 -40.82 3.01
C GLN A 693 28.54 -39.29 3.01
N VAL A 694 28.65 -38.75 4.23
CA VAL A 694 28.81 -37.32 4.52
C VAL A 694 30.25 -37.08 4.99
N ILE A 695 30.95 -36.14 4.33
CA ILE A 695 32.32 -35.76 4.69
C ILE A 695 32.32 -34.31 5.20
N ARG A 696 32.99 -34.07 6.33
CA ARG A 696 33.15 -32.77 7.00
C ARG A 696 34.62 -32.36 6.99
N THR A 697 34.91 -31.15 6.52
CA THR A 697 36.28 -30.59 6.48
C THR A 697 36.27 -29.19 7.11
N GLU A 698 37.32 -28.85 7.87
CA GLU A 698 37.44 -27.60 8.61
C GLU A 698 38.78 -26.91 8.31
N HIS A 699 38.80 -25.58 8.28
CA HIS A 699 40.00 -24.75 8.13
C HIS A 699 39.98 -23.60 9.15
N ALA A 700 41.13 -23.27 9.73
CA ALA A 700 41.23 -22.33 10.86
C ALA A 700 41.42 -20.87 10.40
N GLY A 701 40.71 -19.95 11.05
CA GLY A 701 40.82 -18.50 10.81
C GLY A 701 41.72 -17.76 11.79
N TYR A 702 42.21 -16.59 11.38
CA TYR A 702 42.87 -15.61 12.26
C TYR A 702 41.85 -14.64 12.87
N ALA A 703 42.11 -14.18 14.09
CA ALA A 703 41.25 -13.24 14.83
C ALA A 703 42.09 -12.11 15.46
N MET A 704 41.46 -10.96 15.75
CA MET A 704 41.80 -9.94 16.77
C MET A 704 40.81 -8.75 16.60
N PRO A 705 40.58 -7.88 17.62
CA PRO A 705 40.33 -8.21 19.03
C PRO A 705 39.14 -7.42 19.63
N THR A 706 38.42 -8.00 20.60
CA THR A 706 37.38 -7.29 21.39
C THR A 706 37.69 -7.38 22.88
N ALA A 707 37.39 -6.31 23.64
CA ALA A 707 37.74 -6.21 25.07
C ALA A 707 36.90 -7.12 25.97
N THR A 708 37.49 -7.54 27.10
CA THR A 708 37.02 -8.62 27.97
C THR A 708 36.07 -8.19 29.09
N VAL A 709 34.99 -8.96 29.31
CA VAL A 709 34.47 -9.30 30.66
C VAL A 709 33.97 -10.76 30.65
N THR A 710 34.27 -11.53 31.70
CA THR A 710 33.78 -12.90 32.01
C THR A 710 33.32 -12.93 33.47
N PRO A 711 32.29 -13.71 33.86
CA PRO A 711 32.39 -15.16 34.14
C PRO A 711 31.12 -15.97 33.74
N ALA A 712 30.98 -17.30 33.91
CA ALA A 712 31.91 -18.44 33.99
C ALA A 712 31.10 -19.75 33.69
N SER A 713 31.80 -20.85 33.39
CA SER A 713 31.19 -22.11 32.88
C SER A 713 30.94 -23.19 33.94
N ILE A 714 29.93 -24.04 33.74
CA ILE A 714 29.83 -25.40 34.30
C ILE A 714 29.24 -26.34 33.23
N THR A 715 29.77 -27.57 33.12
CA THR A 715 29.25 -28.67 32.25
C THR A 715 28.95 -29.92 33.09
N PRO A 716 27.94 -30.72 32.70
CA PRO A 716 28.19 -32.05 32.11
C PRO A 716 27.27 -32.34 30.90
N THR A 717 27.60 -33.14 29.86
CA THR A 717 28.21 -34.49 29.74
C THR A 717 27.22 -35.66 29.75
N VAL A 718 26.63 -35.92 28.57
CA VAL A 718 26.33 -37.24 27.93
C VAL A 718 25.67 -38.37 28.75
N ALA A 719 24.45 -38.79 28.32
CA ALA A 719 24.14 -40.21 27.99
C ALA A 719 22.79 -40.36 27.25
N ASN A 720 22.77 -41.15 26.17
CA ASN A 720 21.57 -41.78 25.58
C ASN A 720 21.68 -43.31 25.77
N PRO A 721 20.56 -44.06 25.81
CA PRO A 721 20.30 -44.94 24.66
C PRO A 721 18.81 -45.09 24.28
N VAL A 722 18.59 -45.49 23.03
CA VAL A 722 17.27 -45.74 22.41
C VAL A 722 16.74 -47.15 22.72
N VAL A 723 15.42 -47.27 22.88
CA VAL A 723 14.68 -48.54 22.66
C VAL A 723 13.39 -48.26 21.90
N GLN A 724 13.19 -48.91 20.76
CA GLN A 724 11.89 -48.96 20.05
C GLN A 724 11.03 -50.11 20.60
N LEU A 725 9.71 -49.95 20.55
CA LEU A 725 8.79 -51.09 20.49
C LEU A 725 7.55 -50.73 19.66
N ALA A 726 7.06 -51.69 18.88
CA ALA A 726 5.82 -51.60 18.11
C ALA A 726 4.90 -52.77 18.44
N VAL A 727 3.60 -52.63 18.23
CA VAL A 727 2.65 -53.76 18.10
C VAL A 727 1.35 -53.28 17.42
N LEU A 728 0.67 -54.17 16.70
CA LEU A 728 -0.63 -53.93 16.03
C LEU A 728 -1.78 -54.45 16.91
N THR A 729 -3.02 -53.97 16.71
CA THR A 729 -4.11 -54.73 16.03
C THR A 729 -5.52 -54.10 16.19
N THR A 730 -6.16 -53.87 15.04
CA THR A 730 -7.60 -54.05 14.69
C THR A 730 -8.66 -54.39 15.76
N SER A 731 -9.85 -53.77 15.66
CA SER A 731 -11.09 -54.48 15.25
C SER A 731 -12.26 -53.52 14.91
N ASN A 732 -13.22 -54.00 14.10
CA ASN A 732 -14.34 -53.22 13.57
C ASN A 732 -15.57 -53.21 14.51
N GLU A 733 -16.42 -52.19 14.38
CA GLU A 733 -17.89 -52.35 14.35
C GLU A 733 -18.48 -51.63 13.11
N THR A 734 -19.78 -51.73 12.85
CA THR A 734 -20.35 -51.45 11.51
C THR A 734 -21.80 -50.93 11.57
N SER A 735 -22.26 -50.30 10.46
CA SER A 735 -23.61 -49.76 10.19
C SER A 735 -23.87 -48.33 10.71
N VAL A 736 -24.75 -47.51 10.11
CA VAL A 736 -25.69 -47.72 8.97
C VAL A 736 -25.49 -46.60 7.93
N THR A 737 -25.50 -46.93 6.64
CA THR A 737 -25.45 -45.92 5.56
C THR A 737 -26.82 -45.30 5.26
N ALA A 738 -26.93 -43.98 5.34
CA ALA A 738 -27.96 -43.18 4.69
C ALA A 738 -27.29 -42.26 3.65
N ALA A 739 -27.85 -42.18 2.44
CA ALA A 739 -27.17 -41.52 1.32
C ALA A 739 -27.38 -39.99 1.34
N ALA A 740 -26.36 -39.27 1.81
CA ALA A 740 -26.12 -37.87 1.47
C ALA A 740 -24.84 -37.78 0.63
N ILE A 741 -24.81 -36.89 -0.35
CA ILE A 741 -23.60 -36.62 -1.13
C ILE A 741 -22.67 -35.79 -0.23
N PRO A 742 -21.42 -36.23 0.04
CA PRO A 742 -20.45 -35.37 0.70
C PRO A 742 -20.20 -34.12 -0.15
N ALA A 743 -20.12 -32.95 0.47
CA ALA A 743 -19.54 -31.79 -0.21
C ALA A 743 -18.09 -32.13 -0.56
N ASP A 744 -17.71 -31.93 -1.82
CA ASP A 744 -16.38 -32.31 -2.31
C ASP A 744 -15.32 -31.41 -1.67
N THR A 745 -14.48 -31.99 -0.81
CA THR A 745 -13.47 -31.24 -0.05
C THR A 745 -12.27 -30.80 -0.89
N ASN A 746 -12.26 -31.13 -2.19
CA ASN A 746 -11.13 -30.88 -3.09
C ASN A 746 -11.19 -29.53 -3.84
N THR A 747 -12.17 -28.65 -3.56
CA THR A 747 -12.24 -27.28 -4.11
C THR A 747 -12.02 -26.22 -3.03
N VAL A 748 -10.94 -26.36 -2.25
CA VAL A 748 -10.57 -25.43 -1.16
C VAL A 748 -9.15 -24.93 -1.36
N GLU A 749 -9.00 -23.83 -2.10
CA GLU A 749 -7.76 -23.05 -2.08
C GLU A 749 -7.63 -22.33 -0.73
N ALA A 750 -6.44 -22.44 -0.13
CA ALA A 750 -6.12 -21.74 1.12
C ALA A 750 -5.66 -20.31 0.79
N SER A 751 -6.30 -19.31 1.39
CA SER A 751 -5.90 -17.90 1.24
C SER A 751 -4.65 -17.62 2.08
N ALA A 752 -3.57 -17.15 1.47
CA ALA A 752 -2.27 -16.99 2.13
C ALA A 752 -2.04 -15.62 2.82
N ALA A 753 -3.02 -14.71 2.80
CA ALA A 753 -2.87 -13.36 3.34
C ALA A 753 -2.67 -13.35 4.87
N TYR A 754 -1.44 -13.09 5.31
CA TYR A 754 -1.03 -13.06 6.72
C TYR A 754 -0.60 -11.64 7.12
N SER A 755 -1.44 -10.94 7.91
CA SER A 755 -1.16 -9.57 8.38
C SER A 755 -0.47 -9.51 9.76
N GLY A 756 -0.02 -10.66 10.27
CA GLY A 756 0.40 -10.83 11.66
C GLY A 756 -0.73 -10.73 12.70
N ASN A 757 -1.95 -10.35 12.31
CA ASN A 757 -3.11 -10.33 13.18
C ASN A 757 -3.70 -11.75 13.31
N VAL A 758 -4.25 -12.08 14.47
CA VAL A 758 -4.94 -13.35 14.75
C VAL A 758 -6.33 -13.03 15.30
N TYR A 759 -7.35 -13.74 14.80
CA TYR A 759 -8.69 -13.73 15.37
C TYR A 759 -9.13 -15.19 15.61
N ALA A 760 -8.75 -15.72 16.77
CA ALA A 760 -8.93 -17.13 17.10
C ALA A 760 -10.20 -17.39 17.93
N LEU A 761 -10.76 -18.58 17.78
CA LEU A 761 -11.86 -19.10 18.59
C LEU A 761 -11.39 -20.31 19.40
N GLY A 762 -12.03 -20.59 20.54
CA GLY A 762 -11.70 -21.78 21.33
C GLY A 762 -12.27 -21.75 22.74
N THR A 763 -11.57 -22.39 23.67
CA THR A 763 -11.75 -22.31 25.12
C THR A 763 -10.45 -21.86 25.77
N ILE A 764 -10.55 -21.01 26.79
CA ILE A 764 -9.39 -20.51 27.52
C ILE A 764 -8.93 -21.51 28.59
N GLY A 765 -7.63 -21.60 28.82
CA GLY A 765 -7.03 -22.40 29.88
C GLY A 765 -5.79 -21.72 30.47
N TYR A 766 -5.09 -22.45 31.34
CA TYR A 766 -3.81 -22.05 31.90
C TYR A 766 -2.85 -23.25 31.98
N ASP A 767 -1.56 -22.95 31.99
CA ASP A 767 -0.47 -23.91 32.16
C ASP A 767 0.62 -23.29 33.06
N PHE A 768 1.45 -24.13 33.70
CA PHE A 768 2.48 -23.69 34.64
C PHE A 768 3.84 -23.40 34.00
N GLY A 769 4.14 -23.99 32.83
CA GLY A 769 5.46 -24.01 32.21
C GLY A 769 6.45 -24.94 32.94
N ASP A 770 6.63 -24.76 34.25
CA ASP A 770 7.63 -25.46 35.05
C ASP A 770 7.13 -25.90 36.44
N GLU A 771 7.82 -26.85 37.07
CA GLU A 771 7.48 -27.35 38.40
C GLU A 771 7.58 -26.31 39.51
N THR A 772 8.41 -25.26 39.35
CA THR A 772 8.58 -24.21 40.37
C THR A 772 7.34 -23.33 40.43
N ARG A 773 6.75 -23.01 39.29
CA ARG A 773 5.47 -22.29 39.18
C ARG A 773 4.32 -23.17 39.70
N ARG A 774 4.28 -24.46 39.38
CA ARG A 774 3.29 -25.41 39.93
C ARG A 774 3.40 -25.54 41.46
N ASP A 775 4.61 -25.71 41.99
CA ASP A 775 4.90 -25.78 43.43
C ASP A 775 4.50 -24.48 44.16
N THR A 776 4.65 -23.33 43.49
CA THR A 776 4.26 -22.02 44.05
C THR A 776 2.76 -21.95 44.25
N PHE A 777 1.96 -22.24 43.21
CA PHE A 777 0.49 -22.26 43.34
C PHE A 777 0.01 -23.28 44.38
N GLN A 778 0.61 -24.48 44.43
CA GLN A 778 0.26 -25.47 45.45
C GLN A 778 0.59 -25.04 46.89
N GLN A 779 1.45 -24.02 47.09
CA GLN A 779 1.77 -23.45 48.40
C GLN A 779 0.98 -22.17 48.73
N THR A 780 0.54 -21.40 47.73
CA THR A 780 -0.20 -20.15 47.94
C THR A 780 -1.72 -20.31 47.91
N MET A 781 -2.25 -21.31 47.21
CA MET A 781 -3.68 -21.56 47.09
C MET A 781 -4.33 -21.98 48.42
N PHE A 782 -5.57 -21.55 48.64
CA PHE A 782 -6.33 -21.89 49.83
C PHE A 782 -6.74 -23.36 49.83
N ALA A 783 -6.44 -24.07 50.92
CA ALA A 783 -6.79 -25.49 51.10
C ALA A 783 -8.30 -25.67 51.36
N PRO A 784 -9.09 -26.27 50.43
CA PRO A 784 -10.54 -26.33 50.56
C PRO A 784 -11.00 -27.31 51.65
N GLU A 785 -12.08 -26.95 52.36
CA GLU A 785 -12.73 -27.83 53.33
C GLU A 785 -13.87 -28.62 52.67
N VAL A 786 -13.64 -29.90 52.42
CA VAL A 786 -14.61 -30.81 51.78
C VAL A 786 -15.18 -31.75 52.84
N ASN A 787 -16.50 -31.67 53.08
CA ASN A 787 -17.23 -32.50 54.06
C ASN A 787 -16.65 -32.47 55.49
N GLY A 788 -16.07 -31.35 55.93
CA GLY A 788 -15.45 -31.23 57.25
C GLY A 788 -13.99 -31.69 57.34
N VAL A 789 -13.33 -31.87 56.18
CA VAL A 789 -11.91 -32.25 56.09
C VAL A 789 -11.19 -31.23 55.20
N ILE A 790 -10.10 -30.64 55.71
CA ILE A 790 -9.22 -29.79 54.91
C ILE A 790 -8.42 -30.69 53.97
N VAL A 791 -8.60 -30.49 52.66
CA VAL A 791 -7.88 -31.18 51.59
C VAL A 791 -6.74 -30.27 51.11
N PRO A 792 -5.56 -30.79 50.73
CA PRO A 792 -4.53 -29.97 50.08
C PRO A 792 -5.10 -29.26 48.84
N PRO A 793 -4.69 -28.02 48.54
CA PRO A 793 -5.15 -27.33 47.34
C PRO A 793 -4.67 -28.08 46.08
N ASP A 794 -5.55 -28.16 45.09
CA ASP A 794 -5.23 -28.72 43.78
C ASP A 794 -5.12 -27.59 42.74
N PRO A 795 -3.91 -27.22 42.29
CA PRO A 795 -3.75 -26.19 41.28
C PRO A 795 -4.23 -26.63 39.89
N TYR A 796 -4.47 -27.93 39.66
CA TYR A 796 -5.09 -28.44 38.43
C TYR A 796 -6.63 -28.41 38.48
N ASP A 797 -7.25 -28.12 39.62
CA ASP A 797 -8.69 -27.82 39.67
C ASP A 797 -8.92 -26.36 39.25
N PRO A 798 -9.48 -26.10 38.05
CA PRO A 798 -9.68 -24.74 37.57
C PRO A 798 -10.66 -23.94 38.42
N ARG A 799 -11.51 -24.58 39.24
CA ARG A 799 -12.39 -23.86 40.18
C ARG A 799 -11.61 -23.28 41.36
N GLN A 800 -10.68 -24.05 41.93
CA GLN A 800 -9.78 -23.57 42.97
C GLN A 800 -8.83 -22.51 42.43
N MET A 801 -8.34 -22.67 41.19
CA MET A 801 -7.51 -21.66 40.53
C MET A 801 -8.28 -20.34 40.31
N VAL A 802 -9.51 -20.39 39.82
CA VAL A 802 -10.37 -19.20 39.68
C VAL A 802 -10.60 -18.52 41.05
N GLU A 803 -10.92 -19.29 42.09
CA GLU A 803 -11.14 -18.76 43.44
C GLU A 803 -9.87 -18.13 44.06
N HIS A 804 -8.68 -18.65 43.72
CA HIS A 804 -7.40 -18.06 44.13
C HIS A 804 -7.10 -16.76 43.39
N LEU A 805 -7.26 -16.75 42.06
CA LEU A 805 -6.94 -15.60 41.20
C LEU A 805 -7.90 -14.42 41.40
N ASP A 806 -9.17 -14.67 41.74
CA ASP A 806 -10.12 -13.62 42.14
C ASP A 806 -9.65 -12.86 43.40
N ARG A 807 -9.00 -13.57 44.33
CA ARG A 807 -8.43 -13.01 45.55
C ARG A 807 -7.03 -12.42 45.36
N HIS A 808 -6.28 -12.92 44.39
CA HIS A 808 -4.90 -12.53 44.10
C HIS A 808 -4.68 -12.24 42.60
N PRO A 809 -5.27 -11.16 42.02
CA PRO A 809 -5.24 -10.95 40.57
C PRO A 809 -3.84 -10.79 39.94
N ASP A 810 -2.86 -10.32 40.71
CA ASP A 810 -1.47 -10.21 40.23
C ASP A 810 -0.82 -11.59 39.96
N ASP A 811 -1.24 -12.66 40.65
CA ASP A 811 -0.76 -14.04 40.42
C ASP A 811 -1.18 -14.56 39.03
N SER A 812 -2.18 -13.94 38.39
CA SER A 812 -2.60 -14.27 37.02
C SER A 812 -1.47 -14.10 36.00
N ARG A 813 -0.48 -13.24 36.29
CA ARG A 813 0.75 -13.06 35.49
C ARG A 813 1.75 -14.21 35.65
N SER A 814 1.58 -15.05 36.68
CA SER A 814 2.43 -16.20 37.00
C SER A 814 1.95 -17.50 36.33
N LEU A 815 0.93 -17.44 35.48
CA LEU A 815 0.46 -18.54 34.62
C LEU A 815 0.81 -18.27 33.14
N ILE A 816 0.96 -19.34 32.36
CA ILE A 816 0.88 -19.27 30.90
C ILE A 816 -0.61 -19.40 30.55
N TRP A 817 -1.24 -18.33 30.09
CA TRP A 817 -2.62 -18.41 29.61
C TRP A 817 -2.65 -19.05 28.22
N THR A 818 -3.59 -19.95 27.99
CA THR A 818 -3.67 -20.75 26.76
C THR A 818 -5.03 -20.63 26.08
N LEU A 819 -5.05 -20.76 24.76
CA LEU A 819 -6.27 -20.90 23.97
C LEU A 819 -6.25 -22.26 23.26
N SER A 820 -7.33 -23.03 23.44
CA SER A 820 -7.46 -24.38 22.88
C SER A 820 -8.63 -24.45 21.91
N LEU A 821 -8.44 -25.08 20.75
CA LEU A 821 -9.48 -25.33 19.76
C LEU A 821 -9.76 -26.84 19.75
N ASP A 822 -11.00 -27.22 20.03
CA ASP A 822 -11.47 -28.62 20.15
C ASP A 822 -10.70 -29.51 21.16
N GLY A 823 -9.87 -28.92 22.01
CA GLY A 823 -9.00 -29.60 22.98
C GLY A 823 -7.51 -29.49 22.67
N ASP A 824 -7.15 -29.20 21.42
CA ASP A 824 -5.76 -28.94 21.03
C ASP A 824 -5.37 -27.50 21.37
N ILE A 825 -4.28 -27.33 22.12
CA ILE A 825 -3.80 -25.99 22.51
C ILE A 825 -3.09 -25.36 21.31
N ILE A 826 -3.61 -24.23 20.83
CA ILE A 826 -3.15 -23.57 19.58
C ILE A 826 -2.28 -22.34 19.83
N TYR A 827 -2.51 -21.60 20.92
CA TYR A 827 -1.78 -20.37 21.24
C TYR A 827 -1.54 -20.19 22.74
N ALA A 828 -0.39 -19.61 23.08
CA ALA A 828 -0.16 -18.98 24.38
C ALA A 828 -0.50 -17.48 24.30
N LEU A 829 -1.27 -16.99 25.27
CA LEU A 829 -1.80 -15.63 25.29
C LEU A 829 -0.94 -14.73 26.19
N GLU A 830 -0.36 -13.66 25.64
CA GLU A 830 0.44 -12.67 26.38
C GLU A 830 -0.29 -11.30 26.43
N PRO A 831 -0.96 -10.96 27.55
CA PRO A 831 -1.49 -9.61 27.78
C PRO A 831 -0.38 -8.55 27.85
N THR A 832 -0.51 -7.50 27.05
CA THR A 832 0.53 -6.45 26.92
C THR A 832 -0.06 -5.04 26.96
N GLY A 833 0.79 -4.08 27.36
CA GLY A 833 0.42 -2.66 27.43
C GLY A 833 -0.42 -2.28 28.66
N ALA A 834 -0.95 -1.06 28.63
CA ALA A 834 -1.64 -0.43 29.77
C ALA A 834 -2.93 -1.15 30.21
N PHE A 835 -3.55 -1.95 29.34
CA PHE A 835 -4.77 -2.69 29.62
C PHE A 835 -4.52 -4.14 30.09
N SER A 836 -3.26 -4.53 30.31
CA SER A 836 -2.87 -5.92 30.65
C SER A 836 -3.67 -6.51 31.83
N SER A 837 -3.83 -5.80 32.95
CA SER A 837 -4.66 -6.29 34.08
C SER A 837 -6.11 -6.57 33.70
N GLN A 838 -6.74 -5.70 32.89
CA GLN A 838 -8.13 -5.86 32.43
C GLN A 838 -8.28 -7.07 31.49
N ILE A 839 -7.23 -7.44 30.78
CA ILE A 839 -7.19 -8.64 29.93
C ILE A 839 -7.06 -9.90 30.81
N TYR A 840 -6.22 -9.88 31.86
CA TYR A 840 -6.17 -10.96 32.86
C TYR A 840 -7.49 -11.11 33.63
N GLU A 841 -8.18 -10.02 33.97
CA GLU A 841 -9.53 -10.04 34.53
C GLU A 841 -10.53 -10.67 33.55
N MET A 842 -10.47 -10.32 32.26
CA MET A 842 -11.34 -10.92 31.24
C MET A 842 -11.03 -12.42 31.01
N PHE A 843 -9.76 -12.83 31.04
CA PHE A 843 -9.35 -14.23 30.98
C PHE A 843 -9.90 -15.03 32.17
N LEU A 844 -9.83 -14.47 33.39
CA LEU A 844 -10.39 -15.07 34.59
C LEU A 844 -11.91 -15.21 34.52
N LEU A 845 -12.62 -14.18 34.03
CA LEU A 845 -14.08 -14.21 33.81
C LEU A 845 -14.49 -15.25 32.76
N MET A 846 -13.71 -15.40 31.70
CA MET A 846 -13.92 -16.42 30.66
C MET A 846 -13.70 -17.84 31.21
N LEU A 847 -12.61 -18.04 31.97
CA LEU A 847 -12.32 -19.32 32.61
C LEU A 847 -13.41 -19.70 33.62
N ALA A 848 -13.85 -18.76 34.47
CA ALA A 848 -14.96 -18.96 35.40
C ALA A 848 -16.26 -19.34 34.67
N GLY A 849 -16.60 -18.63 33.59
CA GLY A 849 -17.79 -18.91 32.78
C GLY A 849 -17.78 -20.31 32.12
N GLN A 850 -16.61 -20.87 31.82
CA GLN A 850 -16.48 -22.24 31.30
C GLN A 850 -16.70 -23.33 32.37
N LEU A 851 -16.73 -22.99 33.66
CA LEU A 851 -16.87 -23.93 34.79
C LEU A 851 -18.28 -23.99 35.38
N GLU A 852 -19.13 -23.05 34.95
CA GLU A 852 -20.58 -23.04 35.16
C GLU A 852 -21.25 -24.29 34.55
N PRO A 853 -22.39 -24.76 35.08
CA PRO A 853 -23.16 -25.83 34.44
C PRO A 853 -23.66 -25.41 33.06
N GLU A 854 -23.70 -26.33 32.08
CA GLU A 854 -24.22 -26.07 30.72
C GLU A 854 -25.65 -25.49 30.69
N SER A 855 -26.45 -25.73 31.73
CA SER A 855 -27.80 -25.18 31.90
C SER A 855 -27.84 -23.77 32.50
N SER A 856 -26.69 -23.16 32.79
CA SER A 856 -26.56 -21.80 33.33
C SER A 856 -26.67 -20.75 32.21
N ASN A 857 -27.22 -19.59 32.53
CA ASN A 857 -27.17 -18.44 31.62
C ASN A 857 -25.79 -17.76 31.63
N ASP A 858 -24.95 -18.08 32.61
CA ASP A 858 -23.58 -17.58 32.72
C ASP A 858 -22.52 -18.54 32.14
N PHE A 859 -22.93 -19.72 31.66
CA PHE A 859 -22.07 -20.66 30.95
C PHE A 859 -21.51 -20.06 29.65
N VAL A 860 -20.19 -19.94 29.59
CA VAL A 860 -19.41 -19.53 28.41
C VAL A 860 -18.94 -20.79 27.70
N GLU A 861 -19.56 -21.13 26.57
CA GLU A 861 -19.21 -22.35 25.85
C GLU A 861 -17.89 -22.18 25.06
N ARG A 862 -17.70 -21.01 24.44
CA ARG A 862 -16.53 -20.65 23.63
C ARG A 862 -16.14 -19.20 23.85
N VAL A 863 -14.90 -18.87 23.52
CA VAL A 863 -14.36 -17.50 23.51
C VAL A 863 -13.85 -17.11 22.13
N SER A 864 -13.90 -15.81 21.82
CA SER A 864 -13.19 -15.20 20.69
C SER A 864 -12.06 -14.30 21.19
N ILE A 865 -10.85 -14.42 20.64
CA ILE A 865 -9.65 -13.69 21.09
C ILE A 865 -8.98 -12.98 19.88
N PRO A 866 -9.09 -11.65 19.77
CA PRO A 866 -8.31 -10.83 18.86
C PRO A 866 -6.90 -10.58 19.42
N ALA A 867 -5.86 -10.89 18.66
CA ALA A 867 -4.47 -10.80 19.08
C ALA A 867 -3.52 -10.47 17.90
N LYS A 868 -2.23 -10.28 18.20
CA LYS A 868 -1.16 -10.19 17.18
C LYS A 868 -0.14 -11.30 17.40
N LEU A 869 0.14 -12.10 16.37
CA LEU A 869 1.13 -13.17 16.42
C LEU A 869 2.54 -12.60 16.61
N THR A 870 3.42 -13.39 17.22
CA THR A 870 4.82 -13.00 17.46
C THR A 870 5.77 -14.13 17.13
N ASN A 871 7.02 -13.78 16.84
CA ASN A 871 8.10 -14.73 16.58
C ASN A 871 8.64 -15.40 17.87
N ARG A 872 7.90 -15.31 18.98
CA ARG A 872 8.21 -16.00 20.25
C ARG A 872 7.34 -17.25 20.39
N THR A 873 7.96 -18.28 20.92
CA THR A 873 7.25 -19.44 21.47
C THR A 873 7.36 -19.47 22.99
N VAL A 874 6.57 -20.34 23.62
CA VAL A 874 6.73 -20.76 25.01
C VAL A 874 6.60 -22.28 25.09
N GLU A 875 7.34 -22.90 26.00
CA GLU A 875 7.21 -24.32 26.32
C GLU A 875 6.20 -24.48 27.47
N LEU A 876 5.21 -25.36 27.28
CA LEU A 876 4.26 -25.74 28.32
C LEU A 876 4.84 -26.81 29.24
N PHE A 877 4.20 -27.05 30.38
CA PHE A 877 4.53 -28.11 31.34
C PHE A 877 4.54 -29.53 30.73
N SER A 878 3.90 -29.71 29.57
CA SER A 878 3.91 -30.94 28.78
C SER A 878 5.15 -31.13 27.87
N GLY A 879 6.04 -30.13 27.78
CA GLY A 879 7.09 -30.04 26.76
C GLY A 879 6.58 -29.60 25.37
N GLN A 880 5.29 -29.25 25.25
CA GLN A 880 4.72 -28.73 24.00
C GLN A 880 5.16 -27.28 23.80
N VAL A 881 5.81 -26.98 22.68
CA VAL A 881 6.22 -25.62 22.29
C VAL A 881 5.11 -24.97 21.47
N LEU A 882 4.59 -23.82 21.94
CA LEU A 882 3.48 -23.09 21.32
C LEU A 882 3.85 -21.67 20.88
N PRO A 883 3.25 -21.14 19.80
CA PRO A 883 3.38 -19.74 19.42
C PRO A 883 2.71 -18.80 20.43
N VAL A 884 3.35 -17.67 20.71
CA VAL A 884 2.84 -16.61 21.60
C VAL A 884 2.13 -15.53 20.78
N VAL A 885 0.88 -15.25 21.13
CA VAL A 885 0.09 -14.12 20.59
C VAL A 885 -0.06 -13.03 21.65
N LYS A 886 0.13 -11.77 21.25
CA LYS A 886 -0.05 -10.61 22.13
C LYS A 886 -1.49 -10.11 22.09
N VAL A 887 -2.11 -10.03 23.26
CA VAL A 887 -3.42 -9.40 23.44
C VAL A 887 -3.20 -7.99 23.98
N HIS A 888 -3.73 -6.98 23.30
CA HIS A 888 -3.41 -5.57 23.56
C HIS A 888 -4.52 -4.78 24.28
N ASN A 889 -5.78 -5.23 24.18
CA ASN A 889 -6.94 -4.62 24.85
C ASN A 889 -8.14 -5.59 24.80
N VAL A 890 -9.18 -5.33 25.59
CA VAL A 890 -10.35 -6.22 25.74
C VAL A 890 -11.42 -6.13 24.64
N ARG A 891 -11.26 -5.28 23.61
CA ARG A 891 -12.29 -5.13 22.56
C ARG A 891 -12.25 -6.31 21.60
N GLY A 892 -13.41 -6.89 21.29
CA GLY A 892 -13.54 -8.09 20.46
C GLY A 892 -13.32 -9.41 21.23
N MET A 893 -12.96 -9.34 22.52
CA MET A 893 -12.99 -10.47 23.43
C MET A 893 -14.43 -10.73 23.87
N TYR A 894 -14.99 -11.89 23.51
CA TYR A 894 -16.37 -12.26 23.86
C TYR A 894 -16.43 -13.70 24.39
N GLY A 895 -17.13 -13.91 25.50
CA GLY A 895 -17.55 -15.24 25.95
C GLY A 895 -18.96 -15.55 25.46
N TRP A 896 -19.14 -16.66 24.74
CA TRP A 896 -20.37 -16.99 24.04
C TRP A 896 -21.34 -17.76 24.95
N LYS A 897 -22.38 -17.06 25.43
CA LYS A 897 -23.42 -17.58 26.32
C LYS A 897 -24.62 -18.07 25.51
N VAL A 898 -24.55 -19.30 24.99
CA VAL A 898 -25.49 -19.84 23.98
C VAL A 898 -26.94 -19.82 24.46
N ASN A 899 -27.20 -20.21 25.72
CA ASN A 899 -28.54 -20.16 26.32
C ASN A 899 -29.16 -18.75 26.22
N THR A 900 -28.40 -17.73 26.63
CA THR A 900 -28.81 -16.31 26.61
C THR A 900 -29.05 -15.79 25.18
N LEU A 901 -28.24 -16.21 24.20
CA LEU A 901 -28.41 -15.84 22.79
C LEU A 901 -29.65 -16.49 22.16
N VAL A 902 -29.91 -17.77 22.48
CA VAL A 902 -31.11 -18.48 22.02
C VAL A 902 -32.37 -17.92 22.71
N ASP A 903 -32.30 -17.54 23.98
CA ASP A 903 -33.39 -16.84 24.68
C ASP A 903 -33.72 -15.49 24.02
N ALA A 904 -32.70 -14.68 23.71
CA ALA A 904 -32.89 -13.40 23.02
C ALA A 904 -33.48 -13.59 21.60
N ALA A 905 -32.99 -14.59 20.85
CA ALA A 905 -33.52 -14.93 19.53
C ALA A 905 -34.98 -15.42 19.60
N MET A 906 -35.33 -16.26 20.58
CA MET A 906 -36.71 -16.71 20.83
C MET A 906 -37.62 -15.55 21.24
N ALA A 907 -37.16 -14.62 22.07
CA ALA A 907 -37.92 -13.44 22.47
C ALA A 907 -38.27 -12.53 21.27
N ALA A 908 -37.34 -12.35 20.33
CA ALA A 908 -37.54 -11.56 19.11
C ALA A 908 -38.65 -12.12 18.20
N ILE A 909 -38.86 -13.45 18.20
CA ILE A 909 -39.86 -14.14 17.38
C ILE A 909 -41.12 -14.57 18.13
N ALA A 910 -41.24 -14.27 19.44
CA ALA A 910 -42.31 -14.79 20.32
C ALA A 910 -43.75 -14.47 19.87
N ARG A 911 -43.97 -13.48 18.99
CA ARG A 911 -45.28 -13.18 18.39
C ARG A 911 -45.60 -13.97 17.11
N ARG A 912 -44.73 -14.91 16.71
CA ARG A 912 -44.77 -15.63 15.42
C ARG A 912 -44.51 -17.14 15.53
N VAL A 913 -44.35 -17.66 16.75
CA VAL A 913 -44.14 -19.09 17.03
C VAL A 913 -45.15 -19.49 18.11
N ASP A 914 -45.92 -20.54 17.85
CA ASP A 914 -46.87 -21.08 18.84
C ASP A 914 -46.12 -21.71 20.02
N GLU A 915 -46.69 -21.67 21.23
CA GLU A 915 -46.08 -22.25 22.43
C GLU A 915 -45.68 -23.73 22.26
N ALA A 916 -46.46 -24.49 21.48
CA ALA A 916 -46.18 -25.89 21.14
C ALA A 916 -44.97 -26.09 20.21
N GLN A 917 -44.59 -25.08 19.42
CA GLN A 917 -43.44 -25.11 18.52
C GLN A 917 -42.18 -24.53 19.16
N ALA A 918 -42.31 -23.71 20.21
CA ALA A 918 -41.19 -23.02 20.85
C ALA A 918 -40.01 -23.93 21.29
N PRO A 919 -40.21 -25.16 21.81
CA PRO A 919 -39.10 -26.07 22.11
C PRO A 919 -38.33 -26.53 20.86
N LEU A 920 -39.03 -26.78 19.76
CA LEU A 920 -38.41 -27.21 18.50
C LEU A 920 -37.62 -26.06 17.85
N VAL A 921 -38.16 -24.84 17.88
CA VAL A 921 -37.44 -23.66 17.36
C VAL A 921 -36.23 -23.30 18.22
N ARG A 922 -36.32 -23.45 19.56
CA ARG A 922 -35.17 -23.33 20.48
C ARG A 922 -34.07 -24.34 20.12
N GLN A 923 -34.43 -25.61 19.92
CA GLN A 923 -33.47 -26.65 19.53
C GLN A 923 -32.86 -26.38 18.15
N ALA A 924 -33.65 -25.95 17.17
CA ALA A 924 -33.16 -25.60 15.84
C ALA A 924 -32.22 -24.38 15.86
N LEU A 925 -32.46 -23.39 16.73
CA LEU A 925 -31.57 -22.25 16.97
C LEU A 925 -30.22 -22.68 17.59
N SER A 926 -30.23 -23.53 18.61
CA SER A 926 -28.99 -24.08 19.21
C SER A 926 -28.22 -24.91 18.19
N ASN A 927 -28.88 -25.83 17.47
CA ASN A 927 -28.25 -26.62 16.41
C ASN A 927 -27.66 -25.74 15.29
N PHE A 928 -28.34 -24.64 14.92
CA PHE A 928 -27.81 -23.66 13.96
C PHE A 928 -26.54 -22.98 14.48
N LEU A 929 -26.53 -22.48 15.72
CA LEU A 929 -25.35 -21.84 16.31
C LEU A 929 -24.18 -22.82 16.46
N HIS A 930 -24.43 -24.04 16.92
CA HIS A 930 -23.39 -25.09 17.01
C HIS A 930 -22.83 -25.45 15.62
N ARG A 931 -23.70 -25.57 14.60
CA ARG A 931 -23.25 -25.81 13.23
C ARG A 931 -22.46 -24.62 12.67
N VAL A 932 -22.88 -23.38 12.91
CA VAL A 932 -22.14 -22.19 12.48
C VAL A 932 -20.75 -22.12 13.13
N TYR A 933 -20.63 -22.45 14.41
CA TYR A 933 -19.31 -22.58 15.04
C TYR A 933 -18.50 -23.71 14.37
N ASN A 934 -19.08 -24.89 14.21
CA ASN A 934 -18.37 -26.06 13.69
C ASN A 934 -17.96 -25.94 12.21
N ASP A 935 -18.79 -25.36 11.35
CA ASP A 935 -18.53 -25.19 9.92
C ASP A 935 -17.52 -24.05 9.64
N LEU A 936 -17.26 -23.16 10.60
CA LEU A 936 -16.41 -21.97 10.43
C LEU A 936 -15.12 -21.95 11.25
N ARG A 937 -15.07 -22.64 12.41
CA ARG A 937 -13.94 -22.58 13.36
C ARG A 937 -12.62 -23.03 12.71
N ASN A 938 -11.58 -22.24 12.93
CA ASN A 938 -10.23 -22.48 12.41
C ASN A 938 -9.18 -21.75 13.28
N ILE A 939 -7.89 -21.89 12.95
CA ILE A 939 -6.78 -21.28 13.70
C ILE A 939 -6.77 -19.75 13.71
N GLY A 940 -7.52 -19.07 12.83
CA GLY A 940 -7.74 -17.63 12.90
C GLY A 940 -6.57 -16.77 12.42
N ASN A 941 -5.69 -17.32 11.57
CA ASN A 941 -4.43 -16.67 11.20
C ASN A 941 -4.52 -15.90 9.86
N THR A 942 -4.91 -16.59 8.77
CA THR A 942 -5.05 -15.97 7.45
C THR A 942 -6.24 -15.00 7.39
N SER A 943 -6.32 -14.13 6.40
CA SER A 943 -7.46 -13.19 6.29
C SER A 943 -8.80 -13.92 6.14
N ARG A 944 -8.85 -14.97 5.32
CA ARG A 944 -10.05 -15.82 5.20
C ARG A 944 -10.39 -16.52 6.52
N ASP A 945 -9.38 -17.02 7.25
CA ASP A 945 -9.55 -17.62 8.58
C ASP A 945 -10.13 -16.64 9.60
N ARG A 946 -9.57 -15.43 9.68
CA ARG A 946 -10.08 -14.34 10.53
C ARG A 946 -11.51 -13.97 10.15
N ALA A 947 -11.84 -13.96 8.85
CA ALA A 947 -13.18 -13.65 8.36
C ALA A 947 -14.19 -14.73 8.74
N LEU A 948 -13.83 -16.02 8.59
CA LEU A 948 -14.64 -17.17 9.02
C LEU A 948 -14.88 -17.16 10.54
N ASN A 949 -13.83 -16.99 11.34
CA ASN A 949 -13.93 -16.96 12.80
C ASN A 949 -14.74 -15.75 13.30
N PHE A 950 -14.53 -14.56 12.70
CA PHE A 950 -15.33 -13.37 13.05
C PHE A 950 -16.77 -13.47 12.53
N ALA A 951 -17.01 -14.15 11.39
CA ALA A 951 -18.35 -14.43 10.92
C ALA A 951 -19.13 -15.28 11.93
N ALA A 952 -18.50 -16.29 12.53
CA ALA A 952 -19.11 -17.04 13.64
C ALA A 952 -19.47 -16.11 14.81
N THR A 953 -18.55 -15.27 15.29
CA THR A 953 -18.84 -14.25 16.33
C THR A 953 -20.03 -13.37 15.94
N ASN A 954 -20.03 -12.81 14.72
CA ASN A 954 -21.04 -11.90 14.22
C ASN A 954 -22.41 -12.57 14.07
N ILE A 955 -22.47 -13.84 13.65
CA ILE A 955 -23.71 -14.62 13.60
C ILE A 955 -24.27 -14.90 15.00
N PHE A 956 -23.40 -15.20 15.98
CA PHE A 956 -23.82 -15.39 17.38
C PHE A 956 -24.41 -14.09 17.95
N GLN A 957 -23.78 -12.93 17.72
CA GLN A 957 -24.34 -11.63 18.13
C GLN A 957 -25.63 -11.28 17.38
N ALA A 958 -25.77 -11.69 16.11
CA ALA A 958 -26.93 -11.43 15.25
C ALA A 958 -27.99 -12.55 15.24
N ALA A 959 -27.98 -13.48 16.21
CA ALA A 959 -28.82 -14.70 16.19
C ALA A 959 -30.32 -14.44 15.94
N ALA A 960 -30.86 -13.35 16.48
CA ALA A 960 -32.25 -12.94 16.29
C ALA A 960 -32.64 -12.67 14.82
N THR A 961 -31.69 -12.27 13.96
CA THR A 961 -31.90 -12.02 12.52
C THR A 961 -32.25 -13.30 11.77
N PHE A 962 -31.59 -14.41 12.13
CA PHE A 962 -31.79 -15.72 11.51
C PHE A 962 -32.99 -16.48 12.08
N ALA A 963 -33.41 -16.14 13.31
CA ALA A 963 -34.51 -16.76 14.03
C ALA A 963 -35.83 -16.78 13.23
N GLN A 964 -36.12 -15.75 12.41
CA GLN A 964 -37.29 -15.78 11.52
C GLN A 964 -37.19 -16.86 10.42
N ALA A 965 -36.02 -17.12 9.85
CA ALA A 965 -35.86 -18.14 8.82
C ALA A 965 -36.03 -19.55 9.41
N ILE A 966 -35.44 -19.77 10.59
CA ILE A 966 -35.50 -21.02 11.34
C ILE A 966 -36.94 -21.32 11.81
N ALA A 967 -37.62 -20.31 12.38
CA ALA A 967 -39.04 -20.42 12.75
C ALA A 967 -39.99 -20.69 11.58
N GLN A 968 -39.57 -20.37 10.34
CA GLN A 968 -40.32 -20.71 9.13
C GLN A 968 -40.05 -22.14 8.62
N GLY A 969 -39.28 -22.96 9.33
CA GLY A 969 -38.93 -24.33 8.95
C GLY A 969 -37.75 -24.43 7.98
N ARG A 970 -36.98 -23.35 7.77
CA ARG A 970 -35.75 -23.42 6.96
C ARG A 970 -34.53 -23.72 7.83
N GLN A 971 -33.57 -24.43 7.26
CA GLN A 971 -32.29 -24.76 7.89
C GLN A 971 -31.14 -24.15 7.07
N LEU A 972 -29.99 -23.94 7.70
CA LEU A 972 -28.78 -23.53 6.99
C LEU A 972 -28.40 -24.64 6.00
N ASP A 973 -28.16 -24.27 4.74
CA ASP A 973 -27.81 -25.18 3.66
C ASP A 973 -26.31 -25.02 3.35
N ILE A 974 -25.96 -23.85 2.81
CA ILE A 974 -24.64 -23.49 2.29
C ILE A 974 -24.14 -22.21 2.98
N ILE A 975 -22.83 -22.18 3.25
CA ILE A 975 -22.09 -20.95 3.53
C ILE A 975 -21.14 -20.71 2.34
N THR A 976 -21.15 -19.52 1.74
CA THR A 976 -20.06 -19.06 0.85
C THR A 976 -19.34 -17.87 1.46
N VAL A 977 -18.04 -17.76 1.17
CA VAL A 977 -17.13 -16.74 1.67
C VAL A 977 -16.28 -16.28 0.49
N GLU A 978 -16.53 -15.04 0.06
CA GLU A 978 -16.00 -14.44 -1.16
C GLU A 978 -15.32 -13.12 -0.80
N LYS A 979 -14.22 -12.72 -1.48
CA LYS A 979 -13.59 -11.41 -1.25
C LYS A 979 -14.57 -10.31 -1.70
N SER A 980 -14.89 -9.34 -0.84
CA SER A 980 -15.96 -8.39 -1.12
C SER A 980 -15.51 -7.28 -2.08
N PRO A 981 -16.28 -6.98 -3.14
CA PRO A 981 -16.01 -5.83 -4.00
C PRO A 981 -16.46 -4.49 -3.37
N PHE A 982 -17.17 -4.51 -2.23
CA PHE A 982 -17.82 -3.33 -1.64
C PHE A 982 -17.00 -2.66 -0.53
N CYS A 983 -15.69 -2.50 -0.73
CA CYS A 983 -14.79 -2.02 0.32
C CYS A 983 -13.87 -0.86 -0.07
N ARG A 984 -13.39 -0.20 0.98
CA ARG A 984 -12.43 0.90 0.90
C ARG A 984 -11.05 0.35 0.56
N LEU A 985 -10.22 1.20 -0.05
CA LEU A 985 -8.80 0.90 -0.21
C LEU A 985 -8.19 0.66 1.19
N ASN A 986 -7.31 -0.35 1.29
CA ASN A 986 -6.72 -0.88 2.52
C ASN A 986 -7.67 -1.62 3.51
N SER A 987 -8.94 -1.85 3.16
CA SER A 987 -9.80 -2.81 3.88
C SER A 987 -9.62 -4.22 3.31
N ASP A 988 -9.61 -5.22 4.19
CA ASP A 988 -9.42 -6.65 3.86
C ASP A 988 -10.77 -7.36 4.00
N CYS A 989 -11.58 -7.31 2.95
CA CYS A 989 -13.01 -7.55 3.05
C CYS A 989 -13.50 -8.87 2.49
N TRP A 990 -14.47 -9.45 3.20
CA TRP A 990 -15.07 -10.75 2.91
C TRP A 990 -16.60 -10.67 3.01
N ASP A 991 -17.29 -10.97 1.91
CA ASP A 991 -18.74 -11.18 1.85
C ASP A 991 -19.03 -12.60 2.34
N ILE A 992 -19.72 -12.71 3.47
CA ILE A 992 -20.20 -13.99 4.01
C ILE A 992 -21.67 -14.15 3.64
N ARG A 993 -22.00 -15.24 2.94
CA ARG A 993 -23.37 -15.55 2.50
C ARG A 993 -23.86 -16.84 3.15
N LEU A 994 -25.00 -16.74 3.83
CA LEU A 994 -25.69 -17.86 4.45
C LEU A 994 -26.96 -18.15 3.65
N GLU A 995 -26.99 -19.28 2.93
CA GLU A 995 -28.20 -19.77 2.29
C GLU A 995 -29.00 -20.67 3.23
N PHE A 996 -30.27 -20.38 3.40
CA PHE A 996 -31.23 -21.22 4.13
C PHE A 996 -32.24 -21.83 3.16
N SER A 997 -32.37 -23.16 3.17
CA SER A 997 -33.34 -23.90 2.36
C SER A 997 -34.37 -24.63 3.23
N ASP A 998 -35.39 -25.18 2.58
CA ASP A 998 -36.45 -25.97 3.22
C ASP A 998 -36.24 -27.45 2.85
N PRO A 999 -35.84 -28.32 3.80
CA PRO A 999 -35.54 -29.72 3.51
C PRO A 999 -36.80 -30.56 3.25
N GLU A 1000 -37.99 -30.11 3.67
CA GLU A 1000 -39.27 -30.79 3.42
C GLU A 1000 -39.89 -30.35 2.09
N SER A 1001 -39.57 -29.15 1.59
CA SER A 1001 -40.17 -28.55 0.40
C SER A 1001 -39.14 -27.96 -0.56
N SER A 1002 -38.59 -28.82 -1.42
CA SER A 1002 -37.66 -28.47 -2.51
C SER A 1002 -38.21 -27.48 -3.56
N ARG A 1003 -39.51 -27.12 -3.48
CA ARG A 1003 -40.14 -26.08 -4.31
C ARG A 1003 -40.14 -24.69 -3.65
N ARG A 1004 -39.78 -24.58 -2.38
CA ARG A 1004 -39.79 -23.31 -1.64
C ARG A 1004 -38.52 -22.51 -1.92
N GLY A 1005 -38.66 -21.20 -2.09
CA GLY A 1005 -37.53 -20.30 -2.31
C GLY A 1005 -36.55 -20.31 -1.14
N ARG A 1006 -35.25 -20.41 -1.47
CA ARG A 1006 -34.12 -20.24 -0.56
C ARG A 1006 -34.12 -18.82 0.00
N LYS A 1007 -33.70 -18.64 1.24
CA LYS A 1007 -33.53 -17.34 1.89
C LYS A 1007 -32.03 -17.10 2.06
N VAL A 1008 -31.52 -16.00 1.51
CA VAL A 1008 -30.09 -15.65 1.61
C VAL A 1008 -29.93 -14.49 2.57
N PHE A 1009 -28.92 -14.57 3.43
CA PHE A 1009 -28.41 -13.46 4.24
C PHE A 1009 -26.96 -13.20 3.83
N CYS A 1010 -26.55 -11.94 3.73
CA CYS A 1010 -25.20 -11.54 3.36
C CYS A 1010 -24.73 -10.40 4.25
N PHE A 1011 -23.50 -10.49 4.74
CA PHE A 1011 -22.84 -9.40 5.48
C PHE A 1011 -21.36 -9.35 5.09
N THR A 1012 -20.82 -8.14 5.03
CA THR A 1012 -19.44 -7.87 4.67
C THR A 1012 -18.62 -7.65 5.94
N ILE A 1013 -17.45 -8.27 6.07
CA ILE A 1013 -16.54 -8.11 7.21
C ILE A 1013 -15.18 -7.64 6.70
N ASP A 1014 -14.62 -6.60 7.33
CA ASP A 1014 -13.23 -6.17 7.15
C ASP A 1014 -12.36 -6.75 8.27
N VAL A 1015 -11.32 -7.49 7.90
CA VAL A 1015 -10.37 -8.18 8.80
C VAL A 1015 -8.96 -7.57 8.76
N ALA A 1016 -8.78 -6.36 8.22
CA ALA A 1016 -7.49 -5.68 8.16
C ALA A 1016 -6.99 -5.30 9.57
N LEU A 1017 -7.93 -5.01 10.48
CA LEU A 1017 -7.67 -4.65 11.87
C LEU A 1017 -7.60 -5.88 12.78
N ILE A 1018 -6.86 -5.77 13.89
CA ILE A 1018 -6.75 -6.79 14.95
C ILE A 1018 -8.12 -7.19 15.52
N MET A 1019 -9.04 -6.22 15.61
CA MET A 1019 -10.46 -6.47 15.84
C MET A 1019 -11.20 -6.21 14.52
N PRO A 1020 -11.70 -7.25 13.83
CA PRO A 1020 -12.47 -7.08 12.60
C PRO A 1020 -13.78 -6.33 12.82
N VAL A 1021 -14.36 -5.81 11.74
CA VAL A 1021 -15.59 -5.00 11.77
C VAL A 1021 -16.57 -5.41 10.68
N THR A 1022 -17.87 -5.41 11.01
CA THR A 1022 -18.95 -5.64 10.04
C THR A 1022 -19.27 -4.34 9.30
N ILE A 1023 -19.28 -4.37 7.97
CA ILE A 1023 -19.58 -3.22 7.11
C ILE A 1023 -21.06 -3.24 6.69
N GLY A 1024 -21.80 -2.24 7.16
CA GLY A 1024 -23.22 -2.06 6.86
C GLY A 1024 -24.15 -3.02 7.61
N GLU A 1025 -25.43 -3.01 7.24
CA GLU A 1025 -26.44 -3.91 7.79
C GLU A 1025 -26.46 -5.27 7.07
N ILE A 1026 -26.97 -6.31 7.76
CA ILE A 1026 -27.13 -7.65 7.18
C ILE A 1026 -28.20 -7.60 6.08
N LYS A 1027 -27.75 -7.66 4.82
CA LYS A 1027 -28.60 -7.72 3.63
C LYS A 1027 -29.31 -9.08 3.61
N SER A 1028 -30.58 -9.15 3.23
CA SER A 1028 -31.23 -10.45 3.00
C SER A 1028 -32.30 -10.43 1.91
N TRP A 1029 -32.24 -11.39 0.99
CA TRP A 1029 -33.17 -11.55 -0.13
C TRP A 1029 -33.65 -13.00 -0.23
N SER A 1030 -34.37 -13.35 -1.28
CA SER A 1030 -34.83 -14.72 -1.55
C SER A 1030 -34.36 -15.14 -2.94
N LEU A 1031 -33.95 -16.39 -3.10
CA LEU A 1031 -33.60 -16.99 -4.38
C LEU A 1031 -34.61 -18.08 -4.76
N PRO A 1032 -34.78 -18.39 -6.05
CA PRO A 1032 -35.54 -19.57 -6.47
C PRO A 1032 -34.94 -20.86 -5.87
N SER A 1033 -35.80 -21.87 -5.73
CA SER A 1033 -35.39 -23.24 -5.49
C SER A 1033 -34.46 -23.71 -6.61
N ARG A 1034 -33.40 -24.47 -6.26
CA ARG A 1034 -32.57 -25.13 -7.28
C ARG A 1034 -33.43 -26.16 -8.01
N SER A 1035 -33.72 -25.93 -9.28
CA SER A 1035 -34.16 -26.99 -10.19
C SER A 1035 -33.07 -28.04 -10.25
N LYS A 1036 -33.41 -29.30 -9.98
CA LYS A 1036 -32.54 -30.42 -10.35
C LYS A 1036 -32.58 -30.54 -11.87
N GLU A 1037 -31.48 -30.16 -12.52
CA GLU A 1037 -31.16 -30.70 -13.84
C GLU A 1037 -30.94 -32.21 -13.70
N SER A 1038 -31.30 -32.97 -14.75
CA SER A 1038 -31.63 -34.40 -14.66
C SER A 1038 -31.07 -35.20 -15.83
#